data_AF-A0A371F777-F1
#
_entry.id   AF-A0A371F777-F1
#
_cell.length_a   1.000
_cell.length_b   1.000
_cell.length_c   1.000
_cell.angle_alpha   90.00
_cell.angle_beta   90.00
_cell.angle_gamma   90.00
#
_symmetry.space_group_name_H-M   'P 1'
#
loop_
_entity.id
_entity.type
_entity.pdbx_description
1 polymer ?
#
loop_
_entity_poly.entity_id
_entity_poly.type
_entity_poly.pdbx_seq_one_letter_code
_entity_poly.pdbx_strand_id
1 'polypeptide(L)'
;MWHFMALSRVVAILILQYSLVALVSSSGPPSGWKTLQGSPPLVIARGGFSGIFPDSSSLAYSLALDTSGPDVTLWCDVQLTKDGDGICFPHLKLDNATDISIAYPGKAKDYSVNGVLTRGWFSVDYNFDQLANVSVLGASLIIKSRKWETCSIVPAPFLICYLLVITDNFLGVYSRTNKFDGNKLPILTVEQVAKLIKSPSTGLWLNVQHDSFFKQQNLSVENFLQSLSTKSVTANYISSPDVDFLRRVKTSSSFGTTSLIFRILEQSKIEPTTNQTYGELVKNLALIKTFASGILVPKGYIWPVDSGLYLQPHTPLVTDAHKEGLQVFVSDITNDVPFSFDFSYDPLAECLSFIDGADFSVDGFLSDFPVTPSAAINSKISSPTADCFSGLGENAKKQVDTLVITKYGASGDNPACTDLAYEKAKSDGADVLDCPVQMSKDGTPFCLSSIDLSESTTVADTKFKNRASTIREIKYRSGIYTFSLTWDEIKTLTPSILNPYEKYILSRNPKSKNHGKLLTLSDFLSLTEGSRVLISIENAAYLAEKQNLSVVNAVLDALQKPRSHKVMIQSTHSSVLKIFKEKSKYERVYKVDENIRDADDSAIEDIKTFADSVVIGKASVFPETSAFLVNSTNTVSRLQSFKLPVYVETFSNEFVSQAWDYYSDPSIEINSFVIGTKVNGIITDFPKTADRYRRNLCLKNGNKAPYMSPIEPGKLFQQISKLYLPTLPPPLPVLIDSNVTEAPLPGVSGRVPTTRAAPGVGAVAPAPMHSPYRKS
;
A
#
# COMPACT_ATOMS: atom_id res chain seq x y z
N MET A 1 40.67 -20.13 74.43
CA MET A 1 39.71 -20.87 75.29
C MET A 1 38.35 -20.77 74.60
N TRP A 2 38.06 -21.66 73.64
CA TRP A 2 37.27 -22.88 73.85
C TRP A 2 35.96 -22.60 74.56
N HIS A 3 34.83 -22.71 73.83
CA HIS A 3 33.63 -23.50 74.11
C HIS A 3 32.94 -23.73 72.74
N PHE A 4 33.16 -24.88 72.10
CA PHE A 4 32.21 -26.01 71.99
C PHE A 4 30.83 -25.58 71.47
N MET A 5 30.59 -25.69 70.15
CA MET A 5 30.08 -26.86 69.41
C MET A 5 28.58 -27.16 69.59
N ALA A 6 27.93 -27.29 68.44
CA ALA A 6 26.79 -28.15 68.13
C ALA A 6 25.37 -27.67 68.45
N LEU A 7 24.72 -27.07 67.43
CA LEU A 7 23.42 -27.54 66.93
C LEU A 7 23.40 -27.26 65.41
N SER A 8 23.94 -28.15 64.59
CA SER A 8 23.20 -29.20 63.87
C SER A 8 22.19 -28.65 62.83
N ARG A 9 22.71 -28.47 61.62
CA ARG A 9 22.12 -28.90 60.33
C ARG A 9 20.60 -28.83 60.18
N VAL A 10 20.02 -27.67 59.83
CA VAL A 10 18.78 -27.63 59.02
C VAL A 10 18.70 -26.47 58.01
N VAL A 11 19.44 -25.36 58.13
CA VAL A 11 19.20 -24.18 57.24
C VAL A 11 20.39 -23.86 56.34
N ALA A 12 20.88 -24.84 55.58
CA ALA A 12 21.97 -24.68 54.61
C ALA A 12 21.57 -24.98 53.16
N ILE A 13 20.27 -24.93 52.84
CA ILE A 13 19.72 -24.99 51.48
C ILE A 13 18.52 -24.05 51.44
N LEU A 14 18.75 -22.73 51.45
CA LEU A 14 17.76 -21.68 51.04
C LEU A 14 18.31 -20.24 51.14
N ILE A 15 19.63 -20.04 50.92
CA ILE A 15 20.21 -18.70 50.71
C ILE A 15 21.25 -18.80 49.59
N LEU A 16 20.78 -19.13 48.39
CA LEU A 16 21.57 -19.07 47.15
C LEU A 16 20.70 -18.50 46.03
N GLN A 17 19.95 -17.45 46.35
CA GLN A 17 19.35 -16.53 45.41
C GLN A 17 19.35 -15.16 46.09
N TYR A 18 20.34 -14.33 45.78
CA TYR A 18 20.20 -12.91 45.46
C TYR A 18 21.60 -12.32 45.23
N SER A 19 21.76 -11.68 44.07
CA SER A 19 22.80 -10.70 43.74
C SER A 19 24.15 -11.22 43.20
N LEU A 20 24.12 -11.96 42.09
CA LEU A 20 25.12 -11.71 41.03
C LEU A 20 24.57 -10.57 40.15
N VAL A 21 25.07 -9.36 40.40
CA VAL A 21 25.03 -8.29 39.39
C VAL A 21 25.97 -8.73 38.28
N ALA A 22 25.45 -9.42 37.28
CA ALA A 22 26.12 -9.49 35.99
C ALA A 22 26.10 -8.07 35.42
N LEU A 23 27.27 -7.44 35.37
CA LEU A 23 27.55 -6.39 34.39
C LEU A 23 27.35 -7.03 33.01
N VAL A 24 26.09 -7.02 32.55
CA VAL A 24 25.80 -7.08 31.13
C VAL A 24 26.34 -5.76 30.60
N SER A 25 27.57 -5.78 30.10
CA SER A 25 27.96 -4.84 29.07
C SER A 25 26.86 -4.93 28.01
N SER A 26 26.00 -3.92 27.94
CA SER A 26 25.15 -3.73 26.78
C SER A 26 26.09 -3.45 25.61
N SER A 27 26.59 -4.51 24.98
CA SER A 27 27.03 -4.41 23.60
C SER A 27 25.79 -3.89 22.87
N GLY A 28 25.83 -2.64 22.44
CA GLY A 28 24.86 -2.14 21.46
C GLY A 28 24.75 -3.12 20.29
N PRO A 29 23.69 -3.04 19.48
CA PRO A 29 23.57 -3.90 18.31
C PRO A 29 24.89 -3.88 17.52
N PRO A 30 25.38 -5.04 17.05
CA PRO A 30 26.61 -5.09 16.27
C PRO A 30 26.50 -4.05 15.15
N SER A 31 27.56 -3.29 14.92
CA SER A 31 27.58 -2.08 14.09
C SER A 31 27.50 -2.37 12.58
N GLY A 32 26.71 -3.35 12.16
CA GLY A 32 26.53 -3.80 10.78
C GLY A 32 25.22 -4.59 10.62
N TRP A 33 24.78 -4.74 9.37
CA TRP A 33 23.57 -5.49 9.05
C TRP A 33 23.69 -6.97 9.45
N LYS A 34 22.58 -7.66 9.70
CA LYS A 34 22.59 -9.12 9.96
C LYS A 34 22.55 -9.95 8.67
N THR A 35 23.06 -9.37 7.59
CA THR A 35 23.34 -10.06 6.33
C THR A 35 24.58 -10.94 6.49
N LEU A 36 24.84 -11.85 5.55
CA LEU A 36 26.00 -12.73 5.64
C LEU A 36 27.32 -11.96 5.73
N GLN A 37 27.41 -10.83 5.02
CA GLN A 37 28.64 -10.03 4.91
C GLN A 37 28.67 -8.80 5.83
N GLY A 38 27.61 -8.58 6.62
CA GLY A 38 27.45 -7.36 7.42
C GLY A 38 27.14 -6.10 6.60
N SER A 39 27.05 -6.24 5.28
CA SER A 39 26.77 -5.16 4.33
C SER A 39 25.26 -4.91 4.20
N PRO A 40 24.86 -3.72 3.72
CA PRO A 40 23.47 -3.44 3.39
C PRO A 40 22.91 -4.46 2.40
N PRO A 41 21.64 -4.85 2.53
CA PRO A 41 20.98 -5.69 1.53
C PRO A 41 21.02 -5.05 0.13
N LEU A 42 21.17 -5.88 -0.90
CA LEU A 42 21.19 -5.43 -2.29
C LEU A 42 19.78 -5.18 -2.83
N VAL A 43 19.59 -4.13 -3.62
CA VAL A 43 18.37 -3.92 -4.41
C VAL A 43 18.58 -4.39 -5.84
N ILE A 44 17.73 -5.30 -6.32
CA ILE A 44 17.80 -5.89 -7.66
C ILE A 44 16.49 -5.56 -8.40
N ALA A 45 16.60 -4.82 -9.49
CA ALA A 45 15.47 -4.35 -10.30
C ALA A 45 15.11 -5.38 -11.38
N ARG A 46 14.04 -6.16 -11.17
CA ARG A 46 13.58 -7.25 -12.05
C ARG A 46 13.16 -6.69 -13.41
N GLY A 47 14.01 -6.85 -14.43
CA GLY A 47 13.76 -6.28 -15.75
C GLY A 47 13.72 -4.74 -15.73
N GLY A 48 14.41 -4.11 -14.77
CA GLY A 48 14.27 -2.69 -14.46
C GLY A 48 13.06 -2.41 -13.57
N PHE A 49 12.32 -1.33 -13.86
CA PHE A 49 11.09 -0.95 -13.17
C PHE A 49 9.87 -1.57 -13.88
N SER A 50 9.83 -2.90 -13.93
CA SER A 50 8.80 -3.69 -14.64
C SER A 50 7.40 -3.59 -14.04
N GLY A 51 7.28 -3.02 -12.82
CA GLY A 51 6.01 -2.63 -12.21
C GLY A 51 5.27 -1.51 -12.96
N ILE A 52 5.98 -0.73 -13.79
CA ILE A 52 5.44 0.44 -14.50
C ILE A 52 5.57 0.31 -16.01
N PHE A 53 6.76 -0.03 -16.50
CA PHE A 53 7.04 -0.16 -17.93
C PHE A 53 7.12 -1.64 -18.35
N PRO A 54 7.00 -1.96 -19.64
CA PRO A 54 7.29 -3.29 -20.15
C PRO A 54 8.65 -3.79 -19.64
N ASP A 55 8.69 -5.03 -19.15
CA ASP A 55 9.88 -5.67 -18.60
C ASP A 55 11.05 -5.61 -19.58
N SER A 56 12.25 -5.34 -19.07
CA SER A 56 13.50 -5.31 -19.83
C SER A 56 13.54 -4.26 -20.94
N SER A 57 12.60 -3.31 -20.93
CA SER A 57 12.63 -2.17 -21.83
C SER A 57 13.63 -1.09 -21.38
N SER A 58 14.03 -0.24 -22.32
CA SER A 58 14.92 0.90 -22.01
C SER A 58 14.30 1.86 -20.99
N LEU A 59 12.99 2.07 -21.02
CA LEU A 59 12.27 2.91 -20.05
C LEU A 59 12.24 2.26 -18.66
N ALA A 60 12.03 0.94 -18.57
CA ALA A 60 12.07 0.22 -17.30
C ALA A 60 13.45 0.32 -16.64
N TYR A 61 14.53 0.05 -17.37
CA TYR A 61 15.89 0.16 -16.83
C TYR A 61 16.25 1.60 -16.45
N SER A 62 15.89 2.58 -17.28
CA SER A 62 16.16 3.99 -16.99
C SER A 62 15.42 4.47 -15.75
N LEU A 63 14.13 4.12 -15.60
CA LEU A 63 13.36 4.51 -14.41
C LEU A 63 13.93 3.87 -13.14
N ALA A 64 14.38 2.60 -13.20
CA ALA A 64 15.02 1.95 -12.05
C ALA A 64 16.29 2.68 -11.62
N LEU A 65 17.15 3.07 -12.57
CA LEU A 65 18.37 3.85 -12.30
C LEU A 65 18.07 5.26 -11.76
N ASP A 66 17.01 5.89 -12.24
CA ASP A 66 16.64 7.27 -11.87
C ASP A 66 16.01 7.38 -10.47
N THR A 67 15.33 6.33 -10.01
CA THR A 67 14.48 6.38 -8.79
C THR A 67 14.97 5.54 -7.62
N SER A 68 15.83 4.55 -7.88
CA SER A 68 16.36 3.64 -6.86
C SER A 68 17.65 4.16 -6.21
N GLY A 69 18.19 3.41 -5.25
CA GLY A 69 19.52 3.67 -4.71
C GLY A 69 20.62 3.59 -5.78
N PRO A 70 21.75 4.31 -5.61
CA PRO A 70 22.85 4.36 -6.60
C PRO A 70 23.58 3.00 -6.79
N ASP A 71 23.33 2.04 -5.92
CA ASP A 71 23.86 0.67 -5.92
C ASP A 71 22.84 -0.37 -6.44
N VAL A 72 21.72 0.08 -7.03
CA VAL A 72 20.75 -0.81 -7.66
C VAL A 72 21.42 -1.71 -8.70
N THR A 73 21.06 -2.99 -8.71
CA THR A 73 21.53 -3.99 -9.67
C THR A 73 20.44 -4.26 -10.71
N LEU A 74 20.79 -4.19 -11.99
CA LEU A 74 19.86 -4.46 -13.08
C LEU A 74 19.77 -5.96 -13.35
N TRP A 75 18.56 -6.51 -13.34
CA TRP A 75 18.30 -7.91 -13.65
C TRP A 75 17.96 -8.10 -15.13
N CYS A 76 18.60 -9.08 -15.77
CA CYS A 76 18.33 -9.49 -17.13
C CYS A 76 18.10 -11.00 -17.18
N ASP A 77 16.91 -11.41 -17.64
CA ASP A 77 16.64 -12.80 -18.01
C ASP A 77 17.24 -13.10 -19.38
N VAL A 78 18.32 -13.88 -19.40
CA VAL A 78 19.09 -14.14 -20.62
C VAL A 78 18.38 -15.18 -21.48
N GLN A 79 18.07 -14.80 -22.72
CA GLN A 79 17.69 -15.71 -23.80
C GLN A 79 18.71 -15.58 -24.95
N LEU A 80 18.97 -16.66 -25.68
CA LEU A 80 19.83 -16.62 -26.86
C LEU A 80 19.00 -16.57 -28.16
N THR A 81 19.43 -15.72 -29.09
CA THR A 81 18.94 -15.69 -30.47
C THR A 81 19.58 -16.80 -31.30
N LYS A 82 19.10 -17.01 -32.53
CA LYS A 82 19.61 -18.03 -33.46
C LYS A 82 21.09 -17.87 -33.78
N ASP A 83 21.57 -16.64 -33.86
CA ASP A 83 22.95 -16.24 -34.12
C ASP A 83 23.82 -16.18 -32.84
N GLY A 84 23.25 -16.51 -31.68
CA GLY A 84 23.98 -16.62 -30.42
C GLY A 84 24.14 -15.32 -29.63
N ASP A 85 23.45 -14.24 -30.02
CA ASP A 85 23.38 -13.03 -29.22
C ASP A 85 22.47 -13.22 -28.00
N GLY A 86 22.84 -12.60 -26.88
CA GLY A 86 22.07 -12.65 -25.65
C GLY A 86 21.16 -11.45 -25.49
N ILE A 87 19.87 -11.70 -25.36
CA ILE A 87 18.84 -10.69 -25.12
C ILE A 87 18.30 -10.78 -23.70
N CYS A 88 17.82 -9.65 -23.17
CA CYS A 88 17.11 -9.57 -21.90
C CYS A 88 15.61 -9.71 -22.14
N PHE A 89 15.05 -10.85 -21.77
CA PHE A 89 13.64 -11.15 -21.97
C PHE A 89 13.12 -12.22 -20.98
N PRO A 90 12.05 -11.94 -20.20
CA PRO A 90 11.66 -12.74 -19.03
C PRO A 90 11.02 -14.10 -19.33
N HIS A 91 10.58 -14.35 -20.57
CA HIS A 91 9.83 -15.54 -20.92
C HIS A 91 10.50 -16.32 -22.06
N LEU A 92 10.43 -17.65 -22.03
CA LEU A 92 10.93 -18.46 -23.14
C LEU A 92 10.18 -18.19 -24.46
N LYS A 93 8.89 -17.88 -24.34
CA LYS A 93 8.01 -17.54 -25.45
C LYS A 93 7.99 -16.02 -25.65
N LEU A 94 8.49 -15.55 -26.79
CA LEU A 94 8.49 -14.14 -27.17
C LEU A 94 7.06 -13.56 -27.22
N ASP A 95 6.07 -14.36 -27.63
CA ASP A 95 4.66 -13.97 -27.68
C ASP A 95 3.99 -13.81 -26.29
N ASN A 96 4.76 -13.93 -25.20
CA ASN A 96 4.32 -13.66 -23.83
C ASN A 96 4.75 -12.29 -23.30
N ALA A 97 5.44 -11.44 -24.07
CA ALA A 97 5.67 -10.04 -23.68
C ALA A 97 6.12 -9.19 -24.89
N THR A 98 5.71 -9.59 -26.10
CA THR A 98 6.02 -8.84 -27.32
C THR A 98 4.88 -8.90 -28.33
N ASP A 99 4.95 -8.03 -29.34
CA ASP A 99 4.08 -8.03 -30.52
C ASP A 99 4.52 -9.04 -31.61
N ILE A 100 5.43 -9.98 -31.32
CA ILE A 100 6.03 -10.85 -32.34
C ILE A 100 5.03 -11.67 -33.15
N SER A 101 3.88 -12.03 -32.56
CA SER A 101 2.82 -12.75 -33.26
C SER A 101 2.14 -11.91 -34.35
N ILE A 102 2.21 -10.58 -34.24
CA ILE A 102 1.76 -9.60 -35.24
C ILE A 102 2.86 -9.36 -36.27
N ALA A 103 4.11 -9.22 -35.83
CA ALA A 103 5.26 -9.02 -36.72
C ALA A 103 5.53 -10.24 -37.62
N TYR A 104 5.33 -11.45 -37.09
CA TYR A 104 5.59 -12.73 -37.76
C TYR A 104 4.39 -13.68 -37.66
N PRO A 105 3.26 -13.35 -38.32
CA PRO A 105 2.04 -14.14 -38.23
C PRO A 105 2.25 -15.54 -38.82
N GLY A 106 1.71 -16.56 -38.14
CA GLY A 106 1.81 -17.96 -38.57
C GLY A 106 3.21 -18.58 -38.45
N LYS A 107 4.18 -17.90 -37.81
CA LYS A 107 5.55 -18.40 -37.61
C LYS A 107 5.79 -19.10 -36.27
N ALA A 108 4.74 -19.37 -35.50
CA ALA A 108 4.84 -20.17 -34.28
C ALA A 108 5.39 -21.57 -34.60
N LYS A 109 6.29 -22.06 -33.74
CA LYS A 109 6.83 -23.42 -33.79
C LYS A 109 6.48 -24.19 -32.53
N ASP A 110 6.59 -25.50 -32.61
CA ASP A 110 6.42 -26.41 -31.48
C ASP A 110 7.80 -26.93 -31.05
N TYR A 111 8.16 -26.72 -29.79
CA TYR A 111 9.39 -27.26 -29.20
C TYR A 111 9.05 -28.08 -27.95
N SER A 112 9.85 -29.11 -27.66
CA SER A 112 9.78 -29.82 -26.38
C SER A 112 10.55 -29.03 -25.33
N VAL A 113 9.84 -28.38 -24.40
CA VAL A 113 10.43 -27.62 -23.30
C VAL A 113 10.20 -28.42 -22.03
N ASN A 114 11.28 -28.94 -21.44
CA ASN A 114 11.22 -29.81 -20.25
C ASN A 114 10.22 -30.99 -20.42
N GLY A 115 10.18 -31.58 -21.62
CA GLY A 115 9.29 -32.70 -21.95
C GLY A 115 7.86 -32.28 -22.33
N VAL A 116 7.52 -31.00 -22.27
CA VAL A 116 6.19 -30.49 -22.65
C VAL A 116 6.26 -29.84 -24.03
N LEU A 117 5.44 -30.33 -24.96
CA LEU A 117 5.29 -29.73 -26.28
C LEU A 117 4.69 -28.32 -26.15
N THR A 118 5.49 -27.31 -26.43
CA THR A 118 5.17 -25.91 -26.24
C THR A 118 5.16 -25.20 -27.58
N ARG A 119 3.99 -24.69 -27.97
CA ARG A 119 3.80 -23.88 -29.16
C ARG A 119 4.04 -22.40 -28.88
N GLY A 120 4.84 -21.71 -29.67
CA GLY A 120 5.11 -20.28 -29.48
C GLY A 120 6.09 -19.69 -30.49
N TRP A 121 6.50 -18.45 -30.24
CA TRP A 121 7.63 -17.83 -30.94
C TRP A 121 8.82 -17.84 -29.99
N PHE A 122 9.96 -18.36 -30.45
CA PHE A 122 11.14 -18.54 -29.61
C PHE A 122 12.31 -17.71 -30.18
N SER A 123 13.16 -17.15 -29.31
CA SER A 123 14.30 -16.33 -29.74
C SER A 123 15.27 -17.10 -30.64
N VAL A 124 15.42 -18.40 -30.44
CA VAL A 124 16.27 -19.32 -31.22
C VAL A 124 15.85 -19.46 -32.70
N ASP A 125 14.67 -18.96 -33.07
CA ASP A 125 14.18 -18.99 -34.44
C ASP A 125 14.61 -17.78 -35.29
N TYR A 126 15.11 -16.74 -34.64
CA TYR A 126 15.39 -15.43 -35.24
C TYR A 126 16.82 -15.00 -34.95
N ASN A 127 17.48 -14.42 -35.93
CA ASN A 127 18.70 -13.64 -35.70
C ASN A 127 18.33 -12.34 -34.97
N PHE A 128 19.26 -11.73 -34.23
CA PHE A 128 18.94 -10.52 -33.46
C PHE A 128 18.43 -9.38 -34.36
N ASP A 129 19.03 -9.16 -35.53
CA ASP A 129 18.61 -8.14 -36.50
C ASP A 129 17.15 -8.32 -36.98
N GLN A 130 16.63 -9.55 -36.95
CA GLN A 130 15.23 -9.82 -37.31
C GLN A 130 14.27 -9.39 -36.19
N LEU A 131 14.73 -9.37 -34.94
CA LEU A 131 13.93 -8.93 -33.80
C LEU A 131 13.88 -7.41 -33.63
N ALA A 132 14.61 -6.64 -34.45
CA ALA A 132 14.66 -5.18 -34.36
C ALA A 132 13.28 -4.50 -34.50
N ASN A 133 12.33 -5.12 -35.21
CA ASN A 133 10.96 -4.62 -35.39
C ASN A 133 9.95 -5.22 -34.40
N VAL A 134 10.41 -6.02 -33.44
CA VAL A 134 9.56 -6.62 -32.39
C VAL A 134 9.61 -5.73 -31.16
N SER A 135 8.44 -5.31 -30.70
CA SER A 135 8.30 -4.43 -29.53
C SER A 135 7.99 -5.25 -28.29
N VAL A 136 8.63 -4.93 -27.18
CA VAL A 136 8.22 -5.43 -25.85
C VAL A 136 6.93 -4.74 -25.42
N LEU A 137 6.04 -5.52 -24.79
CA LEU A 137 4.72 -5.11 -24.31
C LEU A 137 4.59 -5.43 -22.82
N GLY A 138 3.81 -4.63 -22.12
CA GLY A 138 3.40 -4.88 -20.75
C GLY A 138 2.58 -6.17 -20.64
N ALA A 139 2.72 -6.87 -19.52
CA ALA A 139 2.09 -8.17 -19.28
C ALA A 139 0.54 -8.11 -19.29
N SER A 140 -0.05 -6.90 -19.27
CA SER A 140 -1.51 -6.70 -19.35
C SER A 140 -2.12 -7.02 -20.73
N LEU A 141 -1.31 -7.11 -21.80
CA LEU A 141 -1.82 -7.15 -23.19
C LEU A 141 -1.88 -8.56 -23.80
N ILE A 142 -1.51 -9.63 -23.10
CA ILE A 142 -1.57 -11.00 -23.69
C ILE A 142 -2.96 -11.60 -23.48
N ILE A 143 -3.95 -10.95 -24.09
CA ILE A 143 -5.27 -11.54 -24.29
C ILE A 143 -5.15 -12.51 -25.48
N LYS A 144 -4.72 -13.74 -25.20
CA LYS A 144 -4.84 -14.85 -26.16
C LYS A 144 -6.27 -15.39 -26.17
N SER A 145 -7.23 -14.63 -26.68
CA SER A 145 -8.41 -15.22 -27.34
C SER A 145 -9.18 -14.21 -28.20
N ARG A 146 -9.66 -14.68 -29.37
CA ARG A 146 -10.62 -14.00 -30.27
C ARG A 146 -12.00 -13.69 -29.63
N LYS A 147 -12.15 -13.75 -28.30
CA LYS A 147 -13.43 -13.50 -27.60
C LYS A 147 -13.55 -12.07 -27.03
N TRP A 148 -12.49 -11.27 -27.02
CA TRP A 148 -12.59 -9.87 -26.55
C TRP A 148 -13.33 -8.95 -27.53
N GLU A 149 -13.26 -9.23 -28.85
CA GLU A 149 -14.03 -8.49 -29.86
C GLU A 149 -15.54 -8.61 -29.65
N THR A 150 -16.02 -9.67 -29.00
CA THR A 150 -17.43 -9.76 -28.57
C THR A 150 -17.72 -9.08 -27.24
N CYS A 151 -16.74 -8.88 -26.33
CA CYS A 151 -16.99 -8.22 -25.02
C CYS A 151 -17.07 -6.68 -25.15
N SER A 152 -16.66 -6.09 -26.28
CA SER A 152 -16.83 -4.64 -26.57
C SER A 152 -18.16 -4.29 -27.26
N ILE A 153 -18.95 -5.28 -27.69
CA ILE A 153 -20.12 -5.06 -28.57
C ILE A 153 -21.45 -5.54 -27.94
N VAL A 154 -21.44 -6.28 -26.82
CA VAL A 154 -22.69 -6.73 -26.16
C VAL A 154 -22.67 -6.49 -24.65
N PRO A 155 -23.76 -5.97 -24.04
CA PRO A 155 -23.87 -5.82 -22.60
C PRO A 155 -24.16 -7.18 -21.96
N ALA A 156 -23.13 -7.99 -21.77
CA ALA A 156 -23.19 -9.20 -20.94
C ALA A 156 -22.60 -8.90 -19.55
N PRO A 157 -23.12 -9.54 -18.47
CA PRO A 157 -22.63 -9.29 -17.12
C PRO A 157 -21.14 -9.68 -16.99
N PHE A 158 -20.37 -8.78 -16.39
CA PHE A 158 -18.92 -8.85 -16.09
C PHE A 158 -18.44 -10.24 -15.60
N LEU A 159 -19.31 -11.00 -14.94
CA LEU A 159 -19.01 -12.31 -14.35
C LEU A 159 -18.55 -13.36 -15.37
N ILE A 160 -19.07 -13.35 -16.61
CA ILE A 160 -18.76 -14.40 -17.61
C ILE A 160 -17.40 -14.15 -18.29
N CYS A 161 -17.03 -12.88 -18.53
CA CYS A 161 -15.69 -12.54 -19.06
C CYS A 161 -14.60 -12.80 -18.00
N TYR A 162 -14.93 -12.80 -16.70
CA TYR A 162 -14.00 -13.10 -15.57
C TYR A 162 -13.91 -14.59 -15.21
N LEU A 163 -15.00 -15.36 -15.29
CA LEU A 163 -14.98 -16.81 -14.98
C LEU A 163 -14.14 -17.64 -15.97
N LEU A 164 -13.96 -17.16 -17.21
CA LEU A 164 -13.02 -17.75 -18.17
C LEU A 164 -11.54 -17.51 -17.79
N VAL A 165 -11.24 -16.60 -16.86
CA VAL A 165 -9.86 -16.21 -16.47
C VAL A 165 -9.25 -17.16 -15.44
N ILE A 166 -10.05 -17.91 -14.67
CA ILE A 166 -9.52 -18.71 -13.54
C ILE A 166 -9.03 -20.10 -13.99
N THR A 167 -9.42 -20.58 -15.17
CA THR A 167 -9.09 -21.95 -15.62
C THR A 167 -7.82 -22.08 -16.48
N ASP A 168 -7.19 -20.97 -16.87
CA ASP A 168 -5.95 -20.98 -17.67
C ASP A 168 -4.82 -20.27 -16.93
N ASN A 169 -3.59 -20.80 -17.02
CA ASN A 169 -2.37 -20.17 -16.49
C ASN A 169 -2.14 -18.80 -17.18
N PHE A 170 -2.66 -17.70 -16.62
CA PHE A 170 -2.41 -16.35 -17.11
C PHE A 170 -1.08 -15.81 -16.55
N LEU A 171 -0.22 -15.33 -17.45
CA LEU A 171 1.14 -14.79 -17.18
C LEU A 171 1.15 -13.26 -16.96
N GLY A 172 0.00 -12.60 -16.80
CA GLY A 172 -0.12 -11.14 -16.71
C GLY A 172 -0.53 -10.61 -15.34
N VAL A 173 0.11 -9.53 -14.90
CA VAL A 173 -0.32 -8.74 -13.72
C VAL A 173 -1.32 -7.69 -14.18
N TYR A 174 -2.62 -7.96 -14.00
CA TYR A 174 -3.73 -7.11 -14.48
C TYR A 174 -3.82 -5.73 -13.82
N SER A 175 -3.09 -5.51 -12.73
CA SER A 175 -2.96 -4.21 -12.09
C SER A 175 -1.98 -3.29 -12.82
N ARG A 176 -1.28 -3.71 -13.88
CA ARG A 176 -0.34 -2.83 -14.62
C ARG A 176 -0.98 -2.18 -15.83
N THR A 177 -0.59 -0.94 -16.10
CA THR A 177 -1.13 -0.13 -17.20
C THR A 177 -0.59 -0.58 -18.56
N ASN A 178 -1.47 -0.66 -19.56
CA ASN A 178 -1.10 -0.98 -20.94
C ASN A 178 -0.73 0.26 -21.78
N LYS A 179 -0.66 1.45 -21.14
CA LYS A 179 -0.51 2.72 -21.85
C LYS A 179 0.87 2.90 -22.49
N PHE A 180 1.87 2.15 -22.06
CA PHE A 180 3.22 2.21 -22.63
C PHE A 180 3.46 1.24 -23.79
N ASP A 181 2.50 0.37 -24.09
CA ASP A 181 2.64 -0.66 -25.13
C ASP A 181 2.74 -0.05 -26.54
N GLY A 182 2.19 1.15 -26.71
CA GLY A 182 2.31 1.92 -27.95
C GLY A 182 3.67 2.60 -28.15
N ASN A 183 4.63 2.46 -27.24
CA ASN A 183 5.94 3.13 -27.34
C ASN A 183 6.90 2.43 -28.29
N LYS A 184 6.57 1.22 -28.78
CA LYS A 184 7.40 0.42 -29.70
C LYS A 184 8.83 0.22 -29.18
N LEU A 185 8.95 -0.14 -27.90
CA LEU A 185 10.24 -0.33 -27.25
C LEU A 185 10.87 -1.64 -27.76
N PRO A 186 12.10 -1.64 -28.29
CA PRO A 186 12.72 -2.85 -28.83
C PRO A 186 13.20 -3.80 -27.71
N ILE A 187 13.41 -5.07 -28.07
CA ILE A 187 14.15 -6.02 -27.23
C ILE A 187 15.61 -5.56 -27.12
N LEU A 188 16.15 -5.56 -25.90
CA LEU A 188 17.54 -5.16 -25.64
C LEU A 188 18.48 -6.36 -25.54
N THR A 189 19.71 -6.21 -26.02
CA THR A 189 20.81 -7.15 -25.73
C THR A 189 21.39 -6.92 -24.34
N VAL A 190 22.06 -7.94 -23.80
CA VAL A 190 22.81 -7.82 -22.52
C VAL A 190 23.82 -6.68 -22.56
N GLU A 191 24.52 -6.49 -23.68
CA GLU A 191 25.49 -5.42 -23.87
C GLU A 191 24.82 -4.04 -23.91
N GLN A 192 23.62 -3.93 -24.48
CA GLN A 192 22.86 -2.68 -24.48
C GLN A 192 22.44 -2.31 -23.05
N VAL A 193 22.01 -3.28 -22.24
CA VAL A 193 21.69 -3.06 -20.82
C VAL A 193 22.94 -2.69 -20.03
N ALA A 194 24.07 -3.38 -20.26
CA ALA A 194 25.34 -3.06 -19.62
C ALA A 194 25.83 -1.64 -19.93
N LYS A 195 25.54 -1.10 -21.12
CA LYS A 195 25.87 0.30 -21.48
C LYS A 195 25.04 1.34 -20.72
N LEU A 196 23.90 0.97 -20.13
CA LEU A 196 23.13 1.86 -19.26
C LEU A 196 23.79 2.04 -17.89
N ILE A 197 24.63 1.09 -17.48
CA ILE A 197 25.37 1.10 -16.23
C ILE A 197 26.52 2.10 -16.34
N LYS A 198 26.32 3.28 -15.72
CA LYS A 198 27.32 4.36 -15.70
C LYS A 198 28.12 4.42 -14.40
N SER A 199 27.57 3.89 -13.32
CA SER A 199 28.21 3.89 -12.00
C SER A 199 28.87 2.54 -11.72
N PRO A 200 30.09 2.50 -11.15
CA PRO A 200 30.73 1.24 -10.73
C PRO A 200 30.02 0.56 -9.55
N SER A 201 29.13 1.27 -8.84
CA SER A 201 28.29 0.71 -7.77
C SER A 201 27.06 -0.04 -8.29
N THR A 202 26.65 0.22 -9.53
CA THR A 202 25.48 -0.41 -10.15
C THR A 202 25.90 -1.76 -10.73
N GLY A 203 25.23 -2.82 -10.30
CA GLY A 203 25.53 -4.18 -10.75
C GLY A 203 24.74 -4.63 -11.98
N LEU A 204 25.23 -5.67 -12.65
CA LEU A 204 24.48 -6.45 -13.63
C LEU A 204 24.26 -7.88 -13.13
N TRP A 205 23.01 -8.32 -13.12
CA TRP A 205 22.59 -9.66 -12.73
C TRP A 205 22.01 -10.41 -13.94
N LEU A 206 22.64 -11.52 -14.32
CA LEU A 206 22.20 -12.35 -15.44
C LEU A 206 21.51 -13.61 -14.93
N ASN A 207 20.25 -13.82 -15.29
CA ASN A 207 19.50 -15.01 -14.92
C ASN A 207 19.29 -15.94 -16.11
N VAL A 208 19.72 -17.19 -15.99
CA VAL A 208 19.66 -18.21 -17.04
C VAL A 208 18.64 -19.29 -16.63
N GLN A 209 17.46 -19.31 -17.25
CA GLN A 209 16.36 -20.20 -16.84
C GLN A 209 16.27 -21.52 -17.63
N HIS A 210 16.72 -21.54 -18.88
CA HIS A 210 16.41 -22.62 -19.84
C HIS A 210 17.64 -23.14 -20.58
N ASP A 211 18.76 -23.36 -19.86
CA ASP A 211 20.02 -23.85 -20.45
C ASP A 211 19.82 -25.12 -21.30
N SER A 212 19.07 -26.10 -20.79
CA SER A 212 18.78 -27.35 -21.48
C SER A 212 18.07 -27.14 -22.83
N PHE A 213 17.18 -26.16 -22.93
CA PHE A 213 16.50 -25.81 -24.18
C PHE A 213 17.47 -25.24 -25.21
N PHE A 214 18.36 -24.31 -24.82
CA PHE A 214 19.33 -23.73 -25.74
C PHE A 214 20.31 -24.76 -26.30
N LYS A 215 20.74 -25.72 -25.47
CA LYS A 215 21.58 -26.83 -25.93
C LYS A 215 20.93 -27.71 -26.97
N GLN A 216 19.62 -27.97 -26.84
CA GLN A 216 18.88 -28.72 -27.86
C GLN A 216 18.87 -28.00 -29.21
N GLN A 217 19.09 -26.68 -29.21
CA GLN A 217 19.21 -25.85 -30.42
C GLN A 217 20.67 -25.60 -30.84
N ASN A 218 21.63 -26.36 -30.29
CA ASN A 218 23.07 -26.17 -30.52
C ASN A 218 23.62 -24.79 -30.12
N LEU A 219 22.98 -24.13 -29.15
CA LEU A 219 23.45 -22.88 -28.55
C LEU A 219 24.05 -23.15 -27.17
N SER A 220 25.11 -22.43 -26.80
CA SER A 220 25.74 -22.53 -25.48
C SER A 220 25.70 -21.19 -24.77
N VAL A 221 25.01 -21.17 -23.64
CA VAL A 221 24.96 -19.99 -22.76
C VAL A 221 26.32 -19.74 -22.12
N GLU A 222 27.10 -20.78 -21.83
CA GLU A 222 28.46 -20.64 -21.30
C GLU A 222 29.39 -19.91 -22.28
N ASN A 223 29.34 -20.25 -23.57
CA ASN A 223 30.10 -19.55 -24.61
C ASN A 223 29.67 -18.09 -24.73
N PHE A 224 28.36 -17.82 -24.69
CA PHE A 224 27.84 -16.45 -24.67
C PHE A 224 28.38 -15.67 -23.46
N LEU A 225 28.28 -16.24 -22.25
CA LEU A 225 28.76 -15.60 -21.01
C LEU A 225 30.27 -15.33 -21.06
N GLN A 226 31.06 -16.24 -21.64
CA GLN A 226 32.50 -16.02 -21.85
C GLN A 226 32.76 -14.88 -22.84
N SER A 227 31.94 -14.76 -23.89
CA SER A 227 32.05 -13.67 -24.87
C SER A 227 31.79 -12.28 -24.28
N LEU A 228 31.04 -12.18 -23.17
CA LEU A 228 30.81 -10.89 -22.51
C LEU A 228 32.11 -10.24 -22.02
N SER A 229 33.09 -11.04 -21.59
CA SER A 229 34.40 -10.54 -21.16
C SER A 229 35.15 -9.81 -22.28
N THR A 230 35.10 -10.32 -23.52
CA THR A 230 35.73 -9.68 -24.68
C THR A 230 34.99 -8.42 -25.11
N LYS A 231 33.70 -8.31 -24.76
CA LYS A 231 32.85 -7.14 -24.99
C LYS A 231 32.89 -6.12 -23.83
N SER A 232 33.80 -6.29 -22.86
CA SER A 232 33.93 -5.43 -21.67
C SER A 232 32.66 -5.34 -20.81
N VAL A 233 31.85 -6.41 -20.80
CA VAL A 233 30.66 -6.52 -19.96
C VAL A 233 30.99 -7.39 -18.75
N THR A 234 30.78 -6.84 -17.55
CA THR A 234 30.98 -7.55 -16.29
C THR A 234 29.64 -7.92 -15.68
N ALA A 235 29.38 -9.21 -15.49
CA ALA A 235 28.23 -9.71 -14.73
C ALA A 235 28.65 -9.93 -13.27
N ASN A 236 28.04 -9.19 -12.34
CA ASN A 236 28.32 -9.32 -10.91
C ASN A 236 27.70 -10.59 -10.35
N TYR A 237 26.54 -10.97 -10.88
CA TYR A 237 25.78 -12.14 -10.47
C TYR A 237 25.32 -12.95 -11.68
N ILE A 238 25.40 -14.28 -11.56
CA ILE A 238 24.75 -15.21 -12.48
C ILE A 238 23.84 -16.10 -11.63
N SER A 239 22.56 -16.15 -11.98
CA SER A 239 21.62 -17.07 -11.34
C SER A 239 21.04 -18.08 -12.30
N SER A 240 20.68 -19.24 -11.78
CA SER A 240 19.94 -20.25 -12.53
C SER A 240 19.16 -21.17 -11.59
N PRO A 241 18.00 -21.68 -12.01
CA PRO A 241 17.33 -22.78 -11.33
C PRO A 241 17.94 -24.16 -11.70
N ASP A 242 18.83 -24.24 -12.68
CA ASP A 242 19.45 -25.49 -13.15
C ASP A 242 20.76 -25.78 -12.40
N VAL A 243 20.79 -26.89 -11.66
CA VAL A 243 21.94 -27.26 -10.81
C VAL A 243 23.16 -27.67 -11.65
N ASP A 244 22.94 -28.39 -12.74
CA ASP A 244 24.04 -28.80 -13.63
C ASP A 244 24.66 -27.59 -14.32
N PHE A 245 23.86 -26.60 -14.70
CA PHE A 245 24.36 -25.34 -15.24
C PHE A 245 25.29 -24.63 -14.26
N LEU A 246 24.85 -24.41 -13.01
CA LEU A 246 25.69 -23.73 -12.02
C LEU A 246 26.99 -24.49 -11.72
N ARG A 247 26.95 -25.83 -11.68
CA ARG A 247 28.16 -26.65 -11.52
C ARG A 247 29.16 -26.44 -12.65
N ARG A 248 28.70 -26.39 -13.91
CA ARG A 248 29.57 -26.17 -15.07
C ARG A 248 30.13 -24.75 -15.12
N VAL A 249 29.33 -23.74 -14.77
CA VAL A 249 29.81 -22.35 -14.71
C VAL A 249 30.85 -22.19 -13.61
N LYS A 250 30.65 -22.82 -12.44
CA LYS A 250 31.59 -22.76 -11.31
C LYS A 250 32.98 -23.32 -11.63
N THR A 251 33.08 -24.35 -12.48
CA THR A 251 34.38 -24.92 -12.85
C THR A 251 35.14 -24.09 -13.89
N SER A 252 34.50 -23.09 -14.50
CA SER A 252 35.13 -22.20 -15.47
C SER A 252 35.90 -21.08 -14.77
N SER A 253 37.20 -20.95 -15.09
CA SER A 253 38.05 -19.87 -14.56
C SER A 253 37.65 -18.46 -15.03
N SER A 254 36.79 -18.36 -16.04
CA SER A 254 36.38 -17.08 -16.65
C SER A 254 35.46 -16.24 -15.76
N PHE A 255 34.91 -16.80 -14.68
CA PHE A 255 33.90 -16.15 -13.83
C PHE A 255 34.34 -16.00 -12.37
N GLY A 256 35.65 -15.97 -12.10
CA GLY A 256 36.20 -16.06 -10.73
C GLY A 256 35.72 -14.98 -9.73
N THR A 257 35.22 -13.83 -10.19
CA THR A 257 34.67 -12.77 -9.33
C THR A 257 33.15 -12.67 -9.35
N THR A 258 32.46 -13.46 -10.18
CA THR A 258 31.00 -13.46 -10.31
C THR A 258 30.36 -14.35 -9.24
N SER A 259 29.34 -13.83 -8.56
CA SER A 259 28.58 -14.60 -7.58
C SER A 259 27.57 -15.51 -8.28
N LEU A 260 27.57 -16.79 -7.94
CA LEU A 260 26.66 -17.80 -8.51
C LEU A 260 25.50 -18.04 -7.57
N ILE A 261 24.28 -17.75 -8.02
CA ILE A 261 23.09 -17.77 -7.18
C ILE A 261 22.12 -18.85 -7.64
N PHE A 262 21.79 -19.78 -6.75
CA PHE A 262 20.80 -20.81 -7.05
C PHE A 262 19.40 -20.22 -6.93
N ARG A 263 18.68 -20.13 -8.05
CA ARG A 263 17.30 -19.63 -8.07
C ARG A 263 16.35 -20.77 -7.73
N ILE A 264 15.73 -20.68 -6.56
CA ILE A 264 14.79 -21.66 -6.07
C ILE A 264 13.39 -21.30 -6.60
N LEU A 265 12.69 -22.26 -7.17
CA LEU A 265 11.32 -22.07 -7.66
C LEU A 265 10.29 -22.49 -6.59
N GLU A 266 9.02 -22.62 -6.97
CA GLU A 266 7.97 -23.12 -6.07
C GLU A 266 8.35 -24.49 -5.47
N GLN A 267 7.94 -24.72 -4.21
CA GLN A 267 8.34 -25.90 -3.43
C GLN A 267 8.04 -27.24 -4.12
N SER A 268 6.97 -27.32 -4.90
CA SER A 268 6.52 -28.53 -5.58
C SER A 268 7.19 -28.79 -6.93
N LYS A 269 7.91 -27.80 -7.49
CA LYS A 269 8.58 -27.95 -8.78
C LYS A 269 9.80 -28.85 -8.62
N ILE A 270 10.08 -29.66 -9.63
CA ILE A 270 11.20 -30.60 -9.65
C ILE A 270 12.37 -29.94 -10.39
N GLU A 271 13.55 -30.01 -9.78
CA GLU A 271 14.80 -29.63 -10.41
C GLU A 271 15.27 -30.80 -11.29
N PRO A 272 15.48 -30.59 -12.61
CA PRO A 272 15.65 -31.70 -13.56
C PRO A 272 16.87 -32.59 -13.31
N THR A 273 17.98 -32.04 -12.83
CA THR A 273 19.24 -32.77 -12.65
C THR A 273 19.23 -33.70 -11.46
N THR A 274 18.75 -33.19 -10.33
CA THR A 274 18.75 -33.89 -9.05
C THR A 274 17.49 -34.73 -8.85
N ASN A 275 16.45 -34.50 -9.68
CA ASN A 275 15.13 -35.12 -9.59
C ASN A 275 14.49 -34.97 -8.20
N GLN A 276 14.83 -33.89 -7.49
CA GLN A 276 14.27 -33.51 -6.20
C GLN A 276 13.42 -32.27 -6.37
N THR A 277 12.47 -32.08 -5.46
CA THR A 277 11.72 -30.83 -5.42
C THR A 277 12.59 -29.69 -4.91
N TYR A 278 12.34 -28.45 -5.35
CA TYR A 278 13.06 -27.28 -4.81
C TYR A 278 12.88 -27.14 -3.28
N GLY A 279 11.71 -27.53 -2.76
CA GLY A 279 11.44 -27.55 -1.32
C GLY A 279 12.25 -28.59 -0.53
N GLU A 280 12.68 -29.68 -1.17
CA GLU A 280 13.61 -30.66 -0.58
C GLU A 280 15.06 -30.20 -0.73
N LEU A 281 15.44 -29.69 -1.91
CA LEU A 281 16.80 -29.22 -2.18
C LEU A 281 17.23 -28.10 -1.23
N VAL A 282 16.35 -27.13 -0.96
CA VAL A 282 16.67 -26.00 -0.07
C VAL A 282 17.00 -26.44 1.36
N LYS A 283 16.55 -27.64 1.79
CA LYS A 283 16.89 -28.19 3.11
C LYS A 283 18.32 -28.71 3.19
N ASN A 284 18.98 -28.93 2.03
CA ASN A 284 20.36 -29.37 1.95
C ASN A 284 21.27 -28.22 1.49
N LEU A 285 21.42 -27.22 2.37
CA LEU A 285 22.23 -26.02 2.12
C LEU A 285 23.71 -26.34 1.88
N ALA A 286 24.25 -27.36 2.56
CA ALA A 286 25.62 -27.83 2.34
C ALA A 286 25.84 -28.32 0.89
N LEU A 287 24.87 -29.04 0.31
CA LEU A 287 24.91 -29.41 -1.10
C LEU A 287 24.87 -28.18 -2.01
N ILE A 288 23.99 -27.21 -1.73
CA ILE A 288 23.89 -25.97 -2.52
C ILE A 288 25.22 -25.20 -2.51
N LYS A 289 25.89 -25.11 -1.35
CA LYS A 289 27.19 -24.45 -1.20
C LYS A 289 28.28 -25.04 -2.09
N THR A 290 28.15 -26.31 -2.51
CA THR A 290 29.10 -26.93 -3.44
C THR A 290 29.07 -26.31 -4.84
N PHE A 291 28.00 -25.62 -5.24
CA PHE A 291 27.87 -25.04 -6.58
C PHE A 291 27.39 -23.57 -6.62
N ALA A 292 26.91 -23.01 -5.52
CA ALA A 292 26.46 -21.61 -5.43
C ALA A 292 27.09 -20.86 -4.24
N SER A 293 27.16 -19.54 -4.35
CA SER A 293 27.53 -18.61 -3.27
C SER A 293 26.31 -18.04 -2.54
N GLY A 294 25.11 -18.20 -3.08
CA GLY A 294 23.86 -17.81 -2.45
C GLY A 294 22.63 -18.45 -3.09
N ILE A 295 21.48 -18.15 -2.54
CA ILE A 295 20.16 -18.59 -3.00
C ILE A 295 19.25 -17.39 -3.24
N LEU A 296 18.39 -17.49 -4.25
CA LEU A 296 17.29 -16.56 -4.50
C LEU A 296 15.99 -17.32 -4.30
N VAL A 297 15.17 -16.92 -3.33
CA VAL A 297 13.97 -17.67 -2.90
C VAL A 297 12.70 -16.82 -2.97
N PRO A 298 11.55 -17.40 -3.36
CA PRO A 298 10.25 -16.76 -3.17
C PRO A 298 10.02 -16.39 -1.70
N LYS A 299 9.40 -15.24 -1.45
CA LYS A 299 9.18 -14.72 -0.09
C LYS A 299 8.53 -15.71 0.89
N GLY A 300 7.67 -16.59 0.39
CA GLY A 300 6.99 -17.64 1.18
C GLY A 300 7.92 -18.71 1.79
N TYR A 301 9.18 -18.82 1.34
CA TYR A 301 10.17 -19.69 1.98
C TYR A 301 10.70 -19.11 3.30
N ILE A 302 10.65 -17.79 3.47
CA ILE A 302 11.14 -17.09 4.66
C ILE A 302 9.96 -16.74 5.56
N TRP A 303 8.92 -16.11 5.00
CA TRP A 303 7.69 -15.74 5.68
C TRP A 303 6.52 -16.50 5.06
N PRO A 304 6.22 -17.72 5.52
CA PRO A 304 5.07 -18.46 5.03
C PRO A 304 3.78 -17.74 5.37
N VAL A 305 2.78 -17.89 4.49
CA VAL A 305 1.47 -17.26 4.63
C VAL A 305 0.42 -18.37 4.57
N ASP A 306 -0.57 -18.32 5.46
CA ASP A 306 -1.70 -19.27 5.43
C ASP A 306 -2.67 -18.97 4.28
N SER A 307 -3.66 -19.85 4.08
CA SER A 307 -4.70 -19.66 3.05
C SER A 307 -5.58 -18.43 3.28
N GLY A 308 -5.53 -17.83 4.48
CA GLY A 308 -6.22 -16.59 4.82
C GLY A 308 -5.40 -15.32 4.60
N LEU A 309 -4.19 -15.44 4.03
CA LEU A 309 -3.23 -14.35 3.85
C LEU A 309 -2.63 -13.79 5.16
N TYR A 310 -2.47 -14.61 6.19
CA TYR A 310 -1.77 -14.21 7.42
C TYR A 310 -0.41 -14.86 7.56
N LEU A 311 0.56 -14.08 8.03
CA LEU A 311 1.91 -14.53 8.31
C LEU A 311 1.88 -15.69 9.32
N GLN A 312 2.69 -16.70 9.02
CA GLN A 312 3.10 -17.73 9.95
C GLN A 312 4.47 -17.37 10.53
N PRO A 313 4.94 -18.06 11.59
CA PRO A 313 6.31 -17.89 12.05
C PRO A 313 7.31 -18.05 10.90
N HIS A 314 8.30 -17.15 10.84
CA HIS A 314 9.33 -17.25 9.82
C HIS A 314 10.11 -18.56 9.95
N THR A 315 10.68 -19.02 8.83
CA THR A 315 11.53 -20.20 8.81
C THR A 315 12.96 -19.83 9.26
N PRO A 316 13.79 -20.82 9.66
CA PRO A 316 15.20 -20.57 9.96
C PRO A 316 16.07 -20.45 8.70
N LEU A 317 15.48 -20.46 7.49
CA LEU A 317 16.21 -20.56 6.23
C LEU A 317 17.34 -19.53 6.10
N VAL A 318 17.08 -18.27 6.47
CA VAL A 318 18.09 -17.20 6.36
C VAL A 318 19.26 -17.48 7.29
N THR A 319 18.98 -17.76 8.57
CA THR A 319 20.04 -17.99 9.56
C THR A 319 20.83 -19.26 9.27
N ASP A 320 20.17 -20.33 8.80
CA ASP A 320 20.85 -21.57 8.43
C ASP A 320 21.67 -21.44 7.14
N ALA A 321 21.17 -20.72 6.14
CA ALA A 321 21.95 -20.39 4.94
C ALA A 321 23.18 -19.55 5.28
N HIS A 322 23.04 -18.56 6.16
CA HIS A 322 24.17 -17.74 6.61
C HIS A 322 25.23 -18.56 7.35
N LYS A 323 24.83 -19.50 8.20
CA LYS A 323 25.78 -20.43 8.87
C LYS A 323 26.57 -21.28 7.88
N GLU A 324 25.95 -21.69 6.78
CA GLU A 324 26.61 -22.40 5.67
C GLU A 324 27.37 -21.47 4.70
N GLY A 325 27.39 -20.17 4.98
CA GLY A 325 28.06 -19.15 4.16
C GLY A 325 27.37 -18.90 2.81
N LEU A 326 26.05 -19.06 2.74
CA LEU A 326 25.22 -18.73 1.57
C LEU A 326 24.49 -17.41 1.78
N GLN A 327 24.59 -16.49 0.82
CA GLN A 327 23.74 -15.30 0.80
C GLN A 327 22.28 -15.69 0.50
N VAL A 328 21.32 -14.95 1.02
CA VAL A 328 19.89 -15.17 0.78
C VAL A 328 19.27 -13.92 0.19
N PHE A 329 18.84 -14.01 -1.06
CA PHE A 329 18.07 -13.00 -1.76
C PHE A 329 16.61 -13.43 -1.79
N VAL A 330 15.68 -12.49 -1.64
CA VAL A 330 14.25 -12.77 -1.70
C VAL A 330 13.63 -12.24 -2.99
N SER A 331 12.74 -13.01 -3.60
CA SER A 331 11.94 -12.64 -4.76
C SER A 331 10.48 -12.43 -4.41
N ASP A 332 9.72 -11.90 -5.38
CA ASP A 332 8.26 -11.72 -5.32
C ASP A 332 7.84 -10.61 -4.35
N ILE A 333 8.70 -9.59 -4.29
CA ILE A 333 8.43 -8.30 -3.70
C ILE A 333 7.82 -7.40 -4.78
N THR A 334 6.52 -7.19 -4.67
CA THR A 334 5.71 -6.45 -5.64
C THR A 334 4.68 -5.61 -4.90
N ASN A 335 4.51 -4.37 -5.30
CA ASN A 335 3.60 -3.43 -4.63
C ASN A 335 2.13 -3.57 -5.07
N ASP A 336 1.89 -4.21 -6.22
CA ASP A 336 0.64 -4.13 -7.00
C ASP A 336 -0.21 -5.41 -6.95
N VAL A 337 -0.07 -6.21 -5.90
CA VAL A 337 -0.82 -7.45 -5.67
C VAL A 337 -1.27 -7.58 -4.21
N PRO A 338 -2.31 -8.37 -3.90
CA PRO A 338 -2.61 -8.72 -2.52
C PRO A 338 -1.45 -9.49 -1.88
N PHE A 339 -1.04 -9.07 -0.69
CA PHE A 339 -0.11 -9.78 0.17
C PHE A 339 -0.65 -9.80 1.61
N SER A 340 0.15 -10.25 2.57
CA SER A 340 -0.36 -10.54 3.91
C SER A 340 -1.04 -9.34 4.58
N PHE A 341 -2.19 -9.60 5.21
CA PHE A 341 -2.93 -8.59 5.97
C PHE A 341 -2.15 -8.04 7.16
N ASP A 342 -1.15 -8.77 7.66
CA ASP A 342 -0.26 -8.32 8.74
C ASP A 342 0.55 -7.07 8.37
N PHE A 343 0.68 -6.78 7.07
CA PHE A 343 1.34 -5.58 6.55
C PHE A 343 0.36 -4.47 6.16
N SER A 344 -0.96 -4.65 6.30
CA SER A 344 -1.95 -3.59 6.01
C SER A 344 -1.81 -2.97 4.61
N TYR A 345 -1.47 -3.77 3.58
CA TYR A 345 -1.17 -3.31 2.21
C TYR A 345 0.01 -2.33 2.08
N ASP A 346 0.91 -2.29 3.06
CA ASP A 346 2.10 -1.45 3.05
C ASP A 346 3.34 -2.25 2.55
N PRO A 347 3.79 -2.04 1.30
CA PRO A 347 4.89 -2.84 0.74
C PRO A 347 6.24 -2.53 1.39
N LEU A 348 6.39 -1.32 1.95
CA LEU A 348 7.57 -0.96 2.73
C LEU A 348 7.60 -1.69 4.07
N ALA A 349 6.44 -1.90 4.71
CA ALA A 349 6.36 -2.75 5.90
C ALA A 349 6.77 -4.21 5.61
N GLU A 350 6.36 -4.74 4.46
CA GLU A 350 6.79 -6.07 4.00
C GLU A 350 8.32 -6.10 3.82
N CYS A 351 8.91 -5.12 3.10
CA CYS A 351 10.36 -5.08 2.93
C CYS A 351 11.12 -5.03 4.27
N LEU A 352 10.67 -4.20 5.22
CA LEU A 352 11.29 -4.08 6.54
C LEU A 352 11.28 -5.40 7.31
N SER A 353 10.25 -6.25 7.16
CA SER A 353 10.19 -7.54 7.86
C SER A 353 11.26 -8.56 7.42
N PHE A 354 11.93 -8.33 6.29
CA PHE A 354 13.04 -9.18 5.83
C PHE A 354 14.42 -8.68 6.30
N ILE A 355 14.52 -7.45 6.81
CA ILE A 355 15.82 -6.81 7.09
C ILE A 355 15.96 -6.30 8.52
N ASP A 356 14.86 -5.94 9.18
CA ASP A 356 14.83 -5.50 10.58
C ASP A 356 14.55 -6.66 11.56
N GLY A 357 14.72 -7.90 11.12
CA GLY A 357 14.52 -9.10 11.94
C GLY A 357 15.39 -9.11 13.20
N ALA A 358 14.85 -9.67 14.28
CA ALA A 358 15.57 -9.83 15.54
C ALA A 358 16.80 -10.74 15.41
N ASP A 359 16.78 -11.72 14.50
CA ASP A 359 17.79 -12.75 14.32
C ASP A 359 18.41 -12.81 12.92
N PHE A 360 17.82 -12.15 11.90
CA PHE A 360 18.36 -12.13 10.54
C PHE A 360 18.08 -10.83 9.76
N SER A 361 18.85 -10.62 8.69
CA SER A 361 18.52 -9.74 7.57
C SER A 361 18.82 -10.47 6.25
N VAL A 362 17.92 -10.44 5.27
CA VAL A 362 18.23 -10.98 3.92
C VAL A 362 19.33 -10.16 3.25
N ASP A 363 20.11 -10.78 2.37
CA ASP A 363 21.21 -10.15 1.63
C ASP A 363 20.73 -9.30 0.44
N GLY A 364 19.45 -9.38 0.06
CA GLY A 364 18.86 -8.46 -0.92
C GLY A 364 17.48 -8.84 -1.43
N PHE A 365 16.91 -7.96 -2.23
CA PHE A 365 15.55 -8.06 -2.78
C PHE A 365 15.58 -8.03 -4.31
N LEU A 366 14.89 -8.97 -4.95
CA LEU A 366 14.50 -8.90 -6.35
C LEU A 366 13.06 -8.40 -6.44
N SER A 367 12.89 -7.19 -6.98
CA SER A 367 11.60 -6.50 -7.03
C SER A 367 11.33 -5.85 -8.39
N ASP A 368 10.05 -5.82 -8.75
CA ASP A 368 9.51 -5.09 -9.91
C ASP A 368 9.38 -3.57 -9.60
N PHE A 369 9.46 -3.21 -8.31
CA PHE A 369 9.36 -1.86 -7.76
C PHE A 369 10.60 -1.56 -6.90
N PRO A 370 11.80 -1.44 -7.51
CA PRO A 370 13.08 -1.32 -6.77
C PRO A 370 13.16 -0.09 -5.86
N VAL A 371 12.28 0.89 -6.06
CA VAL A 371 12.14 2.08 -5.19
C VAL A 371 11.75 1.72 -3.75
N THR A 372 10.87 0.75 -3.54
CA THR A 372 10.40 0.35 -2.19
C THR A 372 11.52 -0.26 -1.33
N PRO A 373 12.24 -1.31 -1.78
CA PRO A 373 13.37 -1.84 -1.01
C PRO A 373 14.52 -0.81 -0.92
N SER A 374 14.73 0.04 -1.94
CA SER A 374 15.69 1.16 -1.83
C SER A 374 15.33 2.08 -0.66
N ALA A 375 14.04 2.36 -0.47
CA ALA A 375 13.57 3.15 0.66
C ALA A 375 13.81 2.47 2.00
N ALA A 376 13.59 1.16 2.07
CA ALA A 376 13.82 0.38 3.27
C ALA A 376 15.29 0.43 3.76
N ILE A 377 16.26 0.36 2.84
CA ILE A 377 17.68 0.03 3.15
C ILE A 377 18.62 1.24 3.29
N ASN A 378 18.39 2.35 2.60
CA ASN A 378 19.44 3.29 2.16
C ASN A 378 20.55 3.71 3.17
N SER A 379 21.74 3.10 3.08
CA SER A 379 22.82 3.23 4.08
C SER A 379 24.09 4.01 3.65
N LYS A 380 24.19 4.59 2.45
CA LYS A 380 25.44 5.30 2.04
C LYS A 380 25.24 6.50 1.12
N ILE A 381 24.96 7.66 1.72
CA ILE A 381 25.41 8.96 1.21
C ILE A 381 26.07 9.73 2.38
N SER A 382 27.39 9.58 2.48
CA SER A 382 28.36 10.46 3.15
C SER A 382 28.16 10.86 4.64
N SER A 383 27.44 10.09 5.45
CA SER A 383 27.43 10.28 6.91
C SER A 383 27.32 8.94 7.65
N PRO A 384 27.94 8.76 8.84
CA PRO A 384 27.79 7.57 9.70
C PRO A 384 26.38 7.44 10.35
N THR A 385 25.35 8.01 9.74
CA THR A 385 23.95 8.04 10.20
C THR A 385 23.06 8.21 8.96
N ALA A 386 22.01 7.47 8.66
CA ALA A 386 21.37 6.27 9.18
C ALA A 386 20.42 5.85 8.03
N ASP A 387 20.03 4.58 7.97
CA ASP A 387 19.03 4.14 6.99
C ASP A 387 17.72 4.90 7.17
N CYS A 388 16.93 5.06 6.10
CA CYS A 388 15.79 5.96 6.18
C CYS A 388 14.61 5.37 6.94
N PHE A 389 14.35 4.08 6.74
CA PHE A 389 13.26 3.37 7.40
C PHE A 389 13.71 2.19 8.26
N SER A 390 14.78 1.46 7.89
CA SER A 390 15.29 0.38 8.74
C SER A 390 15.84 0.90 10.06
N GLY A 391 15.68 0.08 11.11
CA GLY A 391 16.16 0.40 12.45
C GLY A 391 15.44 1.58 13.12
N LEU A 392 14.30 2.03 12.58
CA LEU A 392 13.43 3.00 13.25
C LEU A 392 12.85 2.38 14.53
N GLY A 393 13.39 2.77 15.69
CA GLY A 393 12.83 2.37 16.97
C GLY A 393 11.40 2.91 17.16
N GLU A 394 10.59 2.23 17.98
CA GLU A 394 9.20 2.63 18.28
C GLU A 394 9.06 4.08 18.77
N ASN A 395 10.12 4.62 19.39
CA ASN A 395 10.20 5.98 19.92
C ASN A 395 10.99 6.94 19.02
N ALA A 396 11.19 6.61 17.74
CA ALA A 396 11.85 7.50 16.79
C ALA A 396 11.14 8.87 16.75
N LYS A 397 11.93 9.95 16.80
CA LYS A 397 11.40 11.32 16.77
C LYS A 397 10.79 11.63 15.41
N LYS A 398 9.73 12.42 15.40
CA LYS A 398 9.17 13.01 14.17
C LYS A 398 10.21 13.94 13.56
N GLN A 399 10.41 13.83 12.24
CA GLN A 399 11.33 14.67 11.48
C GLN A 399 10.63 15.84 10.78
N VAL A 400 9.31 15.77 10.63
CA VAL A 400 8.45 16.82 10.08
C VAL A 400 7.22 17.03 10.97
N ASP A 401 6.66 18.24 10.94
CA ASP A 401 5.54 18.66 11.78
C ASP A 401 4.15 18.35 11.18
N THR A 402 4.10 17.72 10.01
CA THR A 402 2.83 17.33 9.36
C THR A 402 1.98 16.47 10.29
N LEU A 403 0.72 16.88 10.49
CA LEU A 403 -0.23 16.17 11.31
C LEU A 403 -0.70 14.87 10.63
N VAL A 404 -0.76 13.80 11.41
CA VAL A 404 -1.45 12.55 11.03
C VAL A 404 -2.83 12.57 11.65
N ILE A 405 -3.84 12.77 10.81
CA ILE A 405 -5.25 12.82 11.17
C ILE A 405 -5.89 11.52 10.70
N THR A 406 -6.67 10.86 11.55
CA THR A 406 -7.34 9.62 11.15
C THR A 406 -8.51 9.87 10.22
N LYS A 407 -8.81 8.89 9.37
CA LYS A 407 -10.09 8.73 8.69
C LYS A 407 -10.84 7.57 9.36
N TYR A 408 -11.64 7.92 10.35
CA TYR A 408 -12.46 7.02 11.18
C TYR A 408 -11.66 6.08 12.09
N GLY A 409 -10.57 6.57 12.67
CA GLY A 409 -9.56 5.75 13.35
C GLY A 409 -8.65 5.00 12.36
N ALA A 410 -8.07 3.87 12.78
CA ALA A 410 -7.30 2.97 11.91
C ALA A 410 -8.26 2.08 11.09
N SER A 411 -9.12 2.72 10.30
CA SER A 411 -10.22 2.06 9.57
C SER A 411 -9.75 1.17 8.42
N GLY A 412 -8.47 1.28 8.04
CA GLY A 412 -7.77 0.35 7.16
C GLY A 412 -7.61 -1.06 7.73
N ASP A 413 -7.63 -1.19 9.05
CA ASP A 413 -7.36 -2.46 9.76
C ASP A 413 -8.53 -2.96 10.61
N ASN A 414 -9.43 -2.06 11.03
CA ASN A 414 -10.56 -2.35 11.90
C ASN A 414 -11.84 -1.66 11.41
N PRO A 415 -13.03 -2.11 11.84
CA PRO A 415 -14.28 -1.41 11.52
C PRO A 415 -14.24 0.05 11.98
N ALA A 416 -14.61 0.93 11.05
CA ALA A 416 -14.54 2.38 11.23
C ALA A 416 -15.30 2.86 12.48
N CYS A 417 -14.78 3.90 13.14
CA CYS A 417 -15.40 4.53 14.30
C CYS A 417 -15.64 3.62 15.53
N THR A 418 -14.92 2.50 15.65
CA THR A 418 -15.00 1.61 16.82
C THR A 418 -13.93 1.90 17.87
N ASP A 419 -14.13 1.40 19.09
CA ASP A 419 -13.09 1.35 20.14
C ASP A 419 -11.75 0.83 19.61
N LEU A 420 -11.74 -0.33 18.94
CA LEU A 420 -10.52 -0.94 18.40
C LEU A 420 -9.84 -0.08 17.32
N ALA A 421 -10.62 0.57 16.45
CA ALA A 421 -10.06 1.46 15.42
C ALA A 421 -9.37 2.68 16.04
N TYR A 422 -9.93 3.26 17.10
CA TYR A 422 -9.33 4.42 17.77
C TYR A 422 -8.15 4.05 18.67
N GLU A 423 -8.23 2.93 19.39
CA GLU A 423 -7.11 2.40 20.17
C GLU A 423 -5.91 2.10 19.27
N LYS A 424 -6.14 1.43 18.14
CA LYS A 424 -5.09 1.16 17.16
C LYS A 424 -4.54 2.44 16.55
N ALA A 425 -5.38 3.40 16.18
CA ALA A 425 -4.88 4.68 15.67
C ALA A 425 -3.98 5.44 16.65
N LYS A 426 -4.31 5.37 17.95
CA LYS A 426 -3.48 5.96 19.01
C LYS A 426 -2.13 5.25 19.13
N SER A 427 -2.12 3.91 19.10
CA SER A 427 -0.86 3.14 19.11
C SER A 427 -0.03 3.34 17.84
N ASP A 428 -0.70 3.54 16.71
CA ASP A 428 -0.09 3.79 15.40
C ASP A 428 0.44 5.22 15.26
N GLY A 429 0.30 6.06 16.29
CA GLY A 429 0.90 7.39 16.35
C GLY A 429 0.09 8.52 15.72
N ALA A 430 -1.22 8.36 15.52
CA ALA A 430 -2.06 9.48 15.07
C ALA A 430 -1.99 10.68 16.03
N ASP A 431 -1.94 11.91 15.50
CA ASP A 431 -2.02 13.12 16.34
C ASP A 431 -3.45 13.50 16.64
N VAL A 432 -4.36 13.27 15.68
CA VAL A 432 -5.75 13.70 15.74
C VAL A 432 -6.64 12.51 15.42
N LEU A 433 -7.54 12.20 16.36
CA LEU A 433 -8.56 11.16 16.19
C LEU A 433 -9.87 11.82 15.76
N ASP A 434 -10.37 11.46 14.60
CA ASP A 434 -11.62 12.02 14.06
C ASP A 434 -12.85 11.26 14.56
N CYS A 435 -13.99 11.95 14.69
CA CYS A 435 -15.30 11.35 14.93
C CYS A 435 -16.33 12.10 14.08
N PRO A 436 -16.79 11.50 12.97
CA PRO A 436 -17.96 12.00 12.25
C PRO A 436 -19.21 11.69 13.05
N VAL A 437 -19.90 12.73 13.50
CA VAL A 437 -21.03 12.60 14.40
C VAL A 437 -22.30 12.36 13.61
N GLN A 438 -22.98 11.26 13.94
CA GLN A 438 -24.33 10.97 13.51
C GLN A 438 -25.30 11.07 14.69
N MET A 439 -26.58 11.20 14.38
CA MET A 439 -27.66 11.26 15.37
C MET A 439 -28.56 10.03 15.25
N SER A 440 -28.86 9.41 16.39
CA SER A 440 -29.92 8.40 16.49
C SER A 440 -31.31 9.07 16.54
N LYS A 441 -32.37 8.28 16.35
CA LYS A 441 -33.77 8.73 16.40
C LYS A 441 -34.16 9.42 17.72
N ASP A 442 -33.60 8.94 18.82
CA ASP A 442 -33.80 9.45 20.18
C ASP A 442 -32.83 10.58 20.56
N GLY A 443 -32.02 11.07 19.60
CA GLY A 443 -31.17 12.24 19.77
C GLY A 443 -29.83 11.97 20.46
N THR A 444 -29.36 10.72 20.49
CA THR A 444 -28.02 10.38 20.99
C THR A 444 -26.97 10.62 19.90
N PRO A 445 -25.94 11.46 20.14
CA PRO A 445 -24.83 11.64 19.21
C PRO A 445 -23.81 10.49 19.32
N PHE A 446 -23.34 9.97 18.20
CA PHE A 446 -22.38 8.86 18.15
C PHE A 446 -21.46 8.93 16.93
N CYS A 447 -20.31 8.27 16.98
CA CYS A 447 -19.36 8.27 15.88
C CYS A 447 -19.71 7.17 14.86
N LEU A 448 -19.86 7.54 13.58
CA LEU A 448 -20.05 6.58 12.49
C LEU A 448 -19.60 7.21 11.16
N SER A 449 -18.98 6.41 10.28
CA SER A 449 -18.39 6.87 9.03
C SER A 449 -19.40 7.42 8.00
N SER A 450 -20.69 7.12 8.18
CA SER A 450 -21.77 7.51 7.27
C SER A 450 -23.09 7.63 8.02
N ILE A 451 -24.01 8.43 7.50
CA ILE A 451 -25.39 8.53 7.99
C ILE A 451 -26.24 7.31 7.60
N ASP A 452 -25.77 6.48 6.67
CA ASP A 452 -26.36 5.19 6.36
C ASP A 452 -25.63 4.06 7.10
N LEU A 453 -26.37 3.40 8.00
CA LEU A 453 -25.88 2.27 8.79
C LEU A 453 -25.41 1.10 7.92
N SER A 454 -25.96 0.93 6.71
CA SER A 454 -25.59 -0.20 5.84
C SER A 454 -24.19 -0.11 5.25
N GLU A 455 -23.52 1.04 5.33
CA GLU A 455 -22.17 1.22 4.78
C GLU A 455 -21.06 0.70 5.72
N SER A 456 -21.33 0.59 7.01
CA SER A 456 -20.33 0.23 8.03
C SER A 456 -20.86 -0.66 9.17
N THR A 457 -22.03 -1.28 8.98
CA THR A 457 -22.62 -2.23 9.93
C THR A 457 -23.36 -3.34 9.21
N THR A 458 -23.70 -4.42 9.93
CA THR A 458 -24.51 -5.54 9.41
C THR A 458 -26.01 -5.27 9.45
N VAL A 459 -26.47 -4.01 9.50
CA VAL A 459 -27.90 -3.66 9.68
C VAL A 459 -28.81 -4.29 8.63
N ALA A 460 -28.32 -4.48 7.40
CA ALA A 460 -29.07 -5.07 6.29
C ALA A 460 -29.45 -6.54 6.56
N ASP A 461 -28.69 -7.24 7.41
CA ASP A 461 -28.91 -8.64 7.79
C ASP A 461 -29.83 -8.80 9.00
N THR A 462 -30.34 -7.69 9.56
CA THR A 462 -31.17 -7.68 10.76
C THR A 462 -32.64 -7.43 10.45
N LYS A 463 -33.49 -7.46 11.49
CA LYS A 463 -34.91 -7.04 11.40
C LYS A 463 -35.09 -5.59 10.95
N PHE A 464 -34.05 -4.75 11.06
CA PHE A 464 -34.12 -3.33 10.71
C PHE A 464 -34.02 -3.07 9.22
N LYS A 465 -33.74 -4.07 8.37
CA LYS A 465 -33.78 -3.93 6.91
C LYS A 465 -35.10 -3.37 6.38
N ASN A 466 -36.20 -3.63 7.10
CA ASN A 466 -37.54 -3.11 6.78
C ASN A 466 -37.72 -1.61 7.12
N ARG A 467 -36.69 -0.94 7.66
CA ARG A 467 -36.64 0.50 7.92
C ARG A 467 -35.90 1.27 6.82
N ALA A 468 -35.48 0.59 5.76
CA ALA A 468 -34.83 1.24 4.63
C ALA A 468 -35.77 2.26 3.96
N SER A 469 -35.22 3.41 3.58
CA SER A 469 -35.94 4.47 2.88
C SER A 469 -35.05 5.18 1.87
N THR A 470 -35.68 5.91 0.95
CA THR A 470 -34.98 6.73 -0.04
C THR A 470 -35.15 8.20 0.33
N ILE A 471 -34.04 8.90 0.57
CA ILE A 471 -34.00 10.33 0.91
C ILE A 471 -33.05 10.98 -0.09
N ARG A 472 -33.62 11.60 -1.13
CA ARG A 472 -32.85 12.07 -2.29
C ARG A 472 -31.88 13.18 -1.96
N GLU A 473 -32.16 13.95 -0.91
CA GLU A 473 -31.30 15.02 -0.40
C GLU A 473 -30.02 14.48 0.26
N ILE A 474 -30.01 13.22 0.71
CA ILE A 474 -28.83 12.58 1.31
C ILE A 474 -28.12 11.70 0.28
N LYS A 475 -28.85 10.77 -0.34
CA LYS A 475 -28.31 9.90 -1.37
C LYS A 475 -29.38 9.34 -2.31
N TYR A 476 -28.95 8.96 -3.51
CA TYR A 476 -29.86 8.47 -4.55
C TYR A 476 -30.47 7.09 -4.24
N ARG A 477 -29.69 6.17 -3.65
CA ARG A 477 -30.12 4.80 -3.37
C ARG A 477 -30.85 4.70 -2.04
N SER A 478 -31.66 3.65 -1.86
CA SER A 478 -32.25 3.33 -0.56
C SER A 478 -31.15 3.06 0.48
N GLY A 479 -31.40 3.42 1.73
CA GLY A 479 -30.47 3.25 2.86
C GLY A 479 -31.20 3.09 4.18
N ILE A 480 -30.49 2.67 5.22
CA ILE A 480 -31.02 2.55 6.58
C ILE A 480 -30.35 3.63 7.42
N TYR A 481 -31.02 4.77 7.57
CA TYR A 481 -30.40 5.95 8.15
C TYR A 481 -30.32 5.89 9.67
N THR A 482 -29.27 6.47 10.26
CA THR A 482 -29.04 6.47 11.71
C THR A 482 -30.23 7.04 12.51
N PHE A 483 -30.86 8.10 12.01
CA PHE A 483 -32.00 8.76 12.66
C PHE A 483 -33.32 7.97 12.54
N SER A 484 -33.32 6.81 11.88
CA SER A 484 -34.49 5.92 11.82
C SER A 484 -34.54 4.90 12.97
N LEU A 485 -33.43 4.70 13.69
CA LEU A 485 -33.28 3.76 14.81
C LEU A 485 -32.90 4.50 16.10
N THR A 486 -33.36 4.02 17.25
CA THR A 486 -32.90 4.50 18.57
C THR A 486 -31.47 4.05 18.87
N TRP A 487 -30.77 4.72 19.78
CA TRP A 487 -29.42 4.28 20.19
C TRP A 487 -29.42 2.85 20.74
N ASP A 488 -30.45 2.48 21.50
CA ASP A 488 -30.61 1.13 22.03
C ASP A 488 -30.77 0.06 20.94
N GLU A 489 -31.29 0.41 19.77
CA GLU A 489 -31.31 -0.47 18.60
C GLU A 489 -29.95 -0.46 17.89
N ILE A 490 -29.34 0.71 17.68
CA ILE A 490 -28.07 0.86 16.96
C ILE A 490 -26.93 0.14 17.68
N LYS A 491 -26.86 0.21 19.01
CA LYS A 491 -25.81 -0.47 19.80
C LYS A 491 -25.86 -2.00 19.71
N THR A 492 -26.95 -2.58 19.18
CA THR A 492 -27.07 -4.03 18.94
C THR A 492 -26.52 -4.46 17.58
N LEU A 493 -26.21 -3.49 16.71
CA LEU A 493 -25.65 -3.77 15.39
C LEU A 493 -24.17 -4.14 15.51
N THR A 494 -23.75 -5.05 14.65
CA THR A 494 -22.33 -5.41 14.51
C THR A 494 -21.67 -4.43 13.54
N PRO A 495 -20.59 -3.73 13.95
CA PRO A 495 -19.77 -2.95 13.02
C PRO A 495 -19.22 -3.83 11.91
N SER A 496 -19.01 -3.28 10.71
CA SER A 496 -18.39 -3.96 9.58
C SER A 496 -17.26 -3.10 9.02
N ILE A 497 -16.13 -3.73 8.70
CA ILE A 497 -14.99 -3.06 8.07
C ILE A 497 -15.38 -2.54 6.69
N LEU A 498 -14.84 -1.35 6.36
CA LEU A 498 -15.03 -0.73 5.05
C LEU A 498 -14.22 -1.49 4.01
N ASN A 499 -14.74 -1.62 2.78
CA ASN A 499 -13.99 -2.17 1.65
C ASN A 499 -14.13 -1.23 0.43
N PRO A 500 -13.55 -0.02 0.47
CA PRO A 500 -13.74 0.98 -0.58
C PRO A 500 -13.28 0.50 -1.98
N TYR A 501 -12.42 -0.51 -2.02
CA TYR A 501 -11.83 -1.08 -3.23
C TYR A 501 -12.32 -2.50 -3.55
N GLU A 502 -13.48 -2.92 -3.01
CA GLU A 502 -14.06 -4.25 -3.26
C GLU A 502 -14.24 -4.57 -4.76
N LYS A 503 -14.48 -3.55 -5.60
CA LYS A 503 -14.58 -3.71 -7.06
C LYS A 503 -13.30 -4.25 -7.72
N TYR A 504 -12.15 -4.12 -7.04
CA TYR A 504 -10.85 -4.65 -7.44
C TYR A 504 -10.52 -5.97 -6.71
N ILE A 505 -11.50 -6.58 -6.03
CA ILE A 505 -11.33 -7.81 -5.25
C ILE A 505 -10.30 -7.60 -4.11
N LEU A 506 -10.15 -6.36 -3.66
CA LEU A 506 -9.38 -6.01 -2.47
C LEU A 506 -10.33 -5.96 -1.28
N SER A 507 -10.00 -6.74 -0.26
CA SER A 507 -10.72 -6.78 1.01
C SER A 507 -9.78 -6.32 2.11
N ARG A 508 -10.24 -5.50 3.04
CA ARG A 508 -9.50 -5.23 4.28
C ARG A 508 -9.53 -6.45 5.19
N ASN A 509 -8.70 -6.41 6.23
CA ASN A 509 -8.45 -7.50 7.18
C ASN A 509 -9.73 -8.30 7.54
N PRO A 510 -9.89 -9.52 6.99
CA PRO A 510 -11.07 -10.34 7.24
C PRO A 510 -11.23 -10.78 8.71
N LYS A 511 -10.12 -10.96 9.46
CA LYS A 511 -10.18 -11.35 10.88
C LYS A 511 -10.75 -10.22 11.74
N SER A 512 -10.58 -8.97 11.34
CA SER A 512 -11.15 -7.81 12.05
C SER A 512 -12.53 -7.40 11.55
N LYS A 513 -13.07 -8.06 10.51
CA LYS A 513 -14.24 -7.60 9.73
C LYS A 513 -15.41 -7.11 10.58
N ASN A 514 -15.71 -7.81 11.68
CA ASN A 514 -16.90 -7.57 12.51
C ASN A 514 -16.56 -7.31 13.99
N HIS A 515 -15.36 -6.80 14.28
CA HIS A 515 -14.89 -6.58 15.65
C HIS A 515 -15.09 -5.13 16.11
N GLY A 516 -15.02 -4.94 17.43
CA GLY A 516 -15.16 -3.63 18.07
C GLY A 516 -16.60 -3.24 18.37
N LYS A 517 -16.76 -2.07 18.99
CA LYS A 517 -18.04 -1.52 19.45
C LYS A 517 -18.23 -0.11 18.92
N LEU A 518 -19.47 0.21 18.51
CA LEU A 518 -19.88 1.58 18.20
C LEU A 518 -19.84 2.43 19.47
N LEU A 519 -19.36 3.66 19.34
CA LEU A 519 -19.18 4.58 20.47
C LEU A 519 -20.15 5.75 20.39
N THR A 520 -20.82 6.07 21.50
CA THR A 520 -21.42 7.40 21.63
C THR A 520 -20.32 8.47 21.55
N LEU A 521 -20.68 9.71 21.23
CA LEU A 521 -19.73 10.81 21.26
C LEU A 521 -19.10 10.97 22.66
N SER A 522 -19.86 10.69 23.73
CA SER A 522 -19.33 10.72 25.09
C SER A 522 -18.32 9.61 25.36
N ASP A 523 -18.56 8.39 24.85
CA ASP A 523 -17.64 7.26 25.00
C ASP A 523 -16.35 7.50 24.22
N PHE A 524 -16.46 7.97 22.97
CA PHE A 524 -15.32 8.38 22.15
C PHE A 524 -14.45 9.43 22.85
N LEU A 525 -15.06 10.50 23.37
CA LEU A 525 -14.32 11.53 24.10
C LEU A 525 -13.68 10.98 25.38
N SER A 526 -14.26 9.96 26.01
CA SER A 526 -13.64 9.33 27.19
C SER A 526 -12.47 8.43 26.80
N LEU A 527 -12.60 7.66 25.72
CA LEU A 527 -11.55 6.80 25.17
C LEU A 527 -10.32 7.60 24.70
N THR A 528 -10.56 8.80 24.18
CA THR A 528 -9.54 9.66 23.57
C THR A 528 -8.97 10.72 24.51
N GLU A 529 -9.17 10.58 25.82
CA GLU A 529 -8.67 11.55 26.80
C GLU A 529 -7.17 11.79 26.65
N GLY A 530 -6.78 13.07 26.69
CA GLY A 530 -5.41 13.54 26.44
C GLY A 530 -5.01 13.65 24.96
N SER A 531 -5.83 13.19 24.02
CA SER A 531 -5.58 13.31 22.58
C SER A 531 -6.18 14.60 21.99
N ARG A 532 -5.71 15.01 20.80
CA ARG A 532 -6.43 15.96 19.95
C ARG A 532 -7.52 15.21 19.18
N VAL A 533 -8.70 15.81 19.06
CA VAL A 533 -9.85 15.20 18.37
C VAL A 533 -10.44 16.12 17.32
N LEU A 534 -10.95 15.54 16.24
CA LEU A 534 -11.61 16.23 15.13
C LEU A 534 -13.07 15.77 15.05
N ILE A 535 -14.00 16.60 15.49
CA ILE A 535 -15.44 16.29 15.45
C ILE A 535 -16.00 16.81 14.13
N SER A 536 -16.41 15.90 13.23
CA SER A 536 -16.99 16.28 11.93
C SER A 536 -18.52 16.32 12.03
N ILE A 537 -19.12 17.41 11.55
CA ILE A 537 -20.56 17.64 11.53
C ILE A 537 -21.02 17.81 10.09
N GLU A 538 -21.83 16.88 9.62
CA GLU A 538 -22.43 16.86 8.28
C GLU A 538 -23.96 16.78 8.39
N ASN A 539 -24.68 17.10 7.31
CA ASN A 539 -26.14 17.00 7.23
C ASN A 539 -26.92 17.80 8.30
N ALA A 540 -26.32 18.83 8.89
CA ALA A 540 -26.88 19.55 10.03
C ALA A 540 -28.25 20.20 9.73
N ALA A 541 -28.39 20.84 8.56
CA ALA A 541 -29.64 21.46 8.13
C ALA A 541 -30.76 20.42 7.95
N TYR A 542 -30.43 19.30 7.30
CA TYR A 542 -31.39 18.20 7.09
C TYR A 542 -31.88 17.62 8.42
N LEU A 543 -30.97 17.30 9.34
CA LEU A 543 -31.32 16.76 10.65
C LEU A 543 -32.20 17.72 11.45
N ALA A 544 -31.90 19.03 11.39
CA ALA A 544 -32.67 20.04 12.08
C ALA A 544 -34.08 20.21 11.48
N GLU A 545 -34.22 20.39 10.17
CA GLU A 545 -35.51 20.65 9.53
C GLU A 545 -36.41 19.42 9.42
N LYS A 546 -35.83 18.29 9.01
CA LYS A 546 -36.60 17.11 8.61
C LYS A 546 -36.76 16.12 9.73
N GLN A 547 -35.82 16.09 10.67
CA GLN A 547 -35.82 15.13 11.78
C GLN A 547 -36.00 15.81 13.16
N ASN A 548 -36.00 17.15 13.23
CA ASN A 548 -36.04 17.91 14.48
C ASN A 548 -34.91 17.49 15.46
N LEU A 549 -33.71 17.21 14.92
CA LEU A 549 -32.51 16.81 15.63
C LEU A 549 -31.39 17.84 15.41
N SER A 550 -30.91 18.47 16.49
CA SER A 550 -29.79 19.41 16.40
C SER A 550 -28.47 18.71 16.72
N VAL A 551 -27.74 18.29 15.68
CA VAL A 551 -26.37 17.74 15.85
C VAL A 551 -25.42 18.77 16.45
N VAL A 552 -25.57 20.05 16.09
CA VAL A 552 -24.74 21.16 16.62
C VAL A 552 -24.92 21.30 18.12
N ASN A 553 -26.15 21.35 18.62
CA ASN A 553 -26.40 21.44 20.06
C ASN A 553 -25.93 20.17 20.79
N ALA A 554 -26.19 18.99 20.21
CA ALA A 554 -25.75 17.72 20.80
C ALA A 554 -24.22 17.65 20.96
N VAL A 555 -23.46 18.16 19.98
CA VAL A 555 -22.00 18.26 20.07
C VAL A 555 -21.57 19.30 21.11
N LEU A 556 -22.16 20.50 21.12
CA LEU A 556 -21.86 21.52 22.13
C LEU A 556 -22.10 20.99 23.56
N ASP A 557 -23.22 20.31 23.78
CA ASP A 557 -23.58 19.74 25.08
C ASP A 557 -22.61 18.62 25.49
N ALA A 558 -22.19 17.76 24.56
CA ALA A 558 -21.20 16.71 24.81
C ALA A 558 -19.81 17.27 25.17
N LEU A 559 -19.47 18.44 24.64
CA LEU A 559 -18.19 19.12 24.84
C LEU A 559 -18.15 20.09 26.04
N GLN A 560 -19.30 20.41 26.66
CA GLN A 560 -19.35 21.27 27.86
C GLN A 560 -18.64 20.66 29.07
N LYS A 561 -18.50 19.32 29.12
CA LYS A 561 -17.82 18.65 30.24
C LYS A 561 -16.31 18.97 30.18
N PRO A 562 -15.70 19.43 31.29
CA PRO A 562 -14.28 19.75 31.30
C PRO A 562 -13.46 18.50 30.98
N ARG A 563 -12.63 18.60 29.94
CA ARG A 563 -11.78 17.51 29.46
C ARG A 563 -10.44 18.05 28.99
N SER A 564 -9.43 17.19 28.89
CA SER A 564 -8.05 17.55 28.51
C SER A 564 -7.81 17.63 27.00
N HIS A 565 -8.82 17.39 26.16
CA HIS A 565 -8.69 17.38 24.70
C HIS A 565 -8.40 18.75 24.09
N LYS A 566 -7.62 18.74 23.01
CA LYS A 566 -7.66 19.81 22.01
C LYS A 566 -8.70 19.45 20.95
N VAL A 567 -9.73 20.28 20.79
CA VAL A 567 -10.87 19.96 19.92
C VAL A 567 -10.82 20.80 18.65
N MET A 568 -11.00 20.11 17.52
CA MET A 568 -11.20 20.67 16.20
C MET A 568 -12.63 20.35 15.75
N ILE A 569 -13.33 21.29 15.13
CA ILE A 569 -14.68 21.11 14.57
C ILE A 569 -14.58 21.21 13.06
N GLN A 570 -14.95 20.14 12.36
CA GLN A 570 -14.98 20.10 10.90
C GLN A 570 -16.41 20.17 10.37
N SER A 571 -16.61 20.92 9.29
CA SER A 571 -17.83 20.83 8.50
C SER A 571 -17.57 21.29 7.06
N THR A 572 -18.35 20.73 6.16
CA THR A 572 -18.54 21.25 4.79
C THR A 572 -19.40 22.51 4.76
N HIS A 573 -20.08 22.83 5.87
CA HIS A 573 -21.03 23.93 5.95
C HIS A 573 -20.49 25.11 6.77
N SER A 574 -20.30 26.28 6.13
CA SER A 574 -19.81 27.50 6.80
C SER A 574 -20.75 27.97 7.93
N SER A 575 -22.04 27.73 7.77
CA SER A 575 -23.08 28.03 8.75
C SER A 575 -22.89 27.29 10.08
N VAL A 576 -22.43 26.03 10.05
CA VAL A 576 -22.06 25.24 11.24
C VAL A 576 -20.86 25.86 11.95
N LEU A 577 -19.80 26.18 11.20
CA LEU A 577 -18.55 26.68 11.76
C LEU A 577 -18.70 28.09 12.38
N LYS A 578 -19.58 28.92 11.82
CA LYS A 578 -19.95 30.23 12.40
C LYS A 578 -20.58 30.09 13.79
N ILE A 579 -21.46 29.10 14.00
CA ILE A 579 -22.03 28.85 15.34
C ILE A 579 -20.95 28.46 16.34
N PHE A 580 -20.02 27.59 15.96
CA PHE A 580 -18.92 27.19 16.85
C PHE A 580 -17.93 28.33 17.11
N LYS A 581 -17.73 29.24 16.15
CA LYS A 581 -16.96 30.48 16.37
C LYS A 581 -17.59 31.36 17.45
N GLU A 582 -18.92 31.48 17.47
CA GLU A 582 -19.64 32.31 18.45
C GLU A 582 -19.71 31.66 19.84
N LYS A 583 -19.90 30.34 19.89
CA LYS A 583 -20.20 29.62 21.13
C LYS A 583 -18.98 28.95 21.79
N SER A 584 -17.85 28.86 21.10
CA SER A 584 -16.67 28.14 21.58
C SER A 584 -15.36 28.76 21.10
N LYS A 585 -14.23 28.23 21.58
CA LYS A 585 -12.88 28.59 21.12
C LYS A 585 -12.18 27.43 20.40
N TYR A 586 -12.95 26.47 19.90
CA TYR A 586 -12.41 25.32 19.19
C TYR A 586 -11.82 25.73 17.84
N GLU A 587 -10.79 25.00 17.40
CA GLU A 587 -10.21 25.16 16.07
C GLU A 587 -11.25 24.71 15.03
N ARG A 588 -11.48 25.52 13.99
CA ARG A 588 -12.54 25.28 12.99
C ARG A 588 -11.92 24.85 11.68
N VAL A 589 -12.41 23.78 11.10
CA VAL A 589 -11.86 23.17 9.89
C VAL A 589 -12.93 23.17 8.81
N TYR A 590 -12.73 23.95 7.76
CA TYR A 590 -13.64 23.95 6.61
C TYR A 590 -13.23 22.85 5.64
N LYS A 591 -14.16 21.95 5.32
CA LYS A 591 -13.92 20.90 4.33
C LYS A 591 -14.53 21.32 3.00
N VAL A 592 -13.72 21.38 1.94
CA VAL A 592 -14.22 21.68 0.60
C VAL A 592 -14.91 20.43 0.03
N ASP A 593 -16.14 20.58 -0.45
CA ASP A 593 -16.99 19.48 -0.91
C ASP A 593 -16.48 18.76 -2.15
N GLU A 594 -15.86 19.51 -3.06
CA GLU A 594 -15.39 19.00 -4.35
C GLU A 594 -13.90 19.26 -4.57
N ASN A 595 -13.34 18.59 -5.57
CA ASN A 595 -11.96 18.83 -5.95
C ASN A 595 -11.85 20.14 -6.74
N ILE A 596 -10.89 21.00 -6.39
CA ILE A 596 -10.71 22.34 -6.96
C ILE A 596 -9.31 22.53 -7.54
N ARG A 597 -9.17 23.31 -8.61
CA ARG A 597 -7.85 23.66 -9.18
C ARG A 597 -7.25 24.95 -8.64
N ASP A 598 -8.08 25.81 -8.06
CA ASP A 598 -7.70 27.12 -7.53
C ASP A 598 -8.83 27.63 -6.60
N ALA A 599 -8.59 28.75 -5.92
CA ALA A 599 -9.58 29.43 -5.09
C ALA A 599 -9.44 30.96 -5.24
N ASP A 600 -10.55 31.69 -5.35
CA ASP A 600 -10.53 33.15 -5.43
C ASP A 600 -10.10 33.78 -4.09
N ASP A 601 -9.42 34.92 -4.13
CA ASP A 601 -8.93 35.61 -2.92
C ASP A 601 -10.08 35.99 -1.98
N SER A 602 -11.22 36.42 -2.54
CA SER A 602 -12.44 36.73 -1.79
C SER A 602 -13.00 35.51 -1.08
N ALA A 603 -13.03 34.34 -1.74
CA ALA A 603 -13.49 33.10 -1.13
C ALA A 603 -12.57 32.68 0.03
N ILE A 604 -11.25 32.84 -0.11
CA ILE A 604 -10.29 32.50 0.96
C ILE A 604 -10.41 33.47 2.14
N GLU A 605 -10.57 34.78 1.89
CA GLU A 605 -10.84 35.78 2.92
C GLU A 605 -12.15 35.46 3.67
N ASP A 606 -13.20 35.07 2.94
CA ASP A 606 -14.47 34.64 3.52
C ASP A 606 -14.29 33.39 4.39
N ILE A 607 -13.55 32.39 3.93
CA ILE A 607 -13.25 31.18 4.73
C ILE A 607 -12.57 31.55 6.05
N LYS A 608 -11.60 32.46 6.04
CA LYS A 608 -10.91 32.92 7.25
C LYS A 608 -11.85 33.58 8.27
N THR A 609 -13.00 34.08 7.83
CA THR A 609 -14.00 34.61 8.77
C THR A 609 -14.62 33.53 9.64
N PHE A 610 -14.64 32.25 9.22
CA PHE A 610 -15.32 31.19 9.96
C PHE A 610 -14.47 29.94 10.24
N ALA A 611 -13.34 29.74 9.56
CA ALA A 611 -12.45 28.60 9.73
C ALA A 611 -10.99 29.01 10.02
N ASP A 612 -10.26 28.11 10.68
CA ASP A 612 -8.84 28.23 11.02
C ASP A 612 -7.95 27.40 10.08
N SER A 613 -8.49 26.39 9.40
CA SER A 613 -7.79 25.50 8.46
C SER A 613 -8.76 24.89 7.44
N VAL A 614 -8.24 24.30 6.37
CA VAL A 614 -9.04 23.72 5.28
C VAL A 614 -8.65 22.27 4.98
N VAL A 615 -9.65 21.45 4.66
CA VAL A 615 -9.48 20.10 4.10
C VAL A 615 -9.84 20.10 2.62
N ILE A 616 -8.96 19.54 1.78
CA ILE A 616 -9.18 19.35 0.33
C ILE A 616 -8.88 17.91 -0.10
N GLY A 617 -9.43 17.48 -1.23
CA GLY A 617 -9.14 16.16 -1.81
C GLY A 617 -7.78 16.11 -2.55
N LYS A 618 -7.18 14.92 -2.65
CA LYS A 618 -5.89 14.68 -3.36
C LYS A 618 -5.83 15.29 -4.77
N ALA A 619 -6.91 15.15 -5.55
CA ALA A 619 -6.98 15.67 -6.91
C ALA A 619 -7.00 17.21 -6.98
N SER A 620 -7.30 17.89 -5.87
CA SER A 620 -7.16 19.35 -5.77
C SER A 620 -5.71 19.81 -5.69
N VAL A 621 -4.75 18.89 -5.52
CA VAL A 621 -3.31 19.14 -5.45
C VAL A 621 -2.63 18.59 -6.71
N PHE A 622 -2.91 17.33 -7.03
CA PHE A 622 -2.38 16.65 -8.21
C PHE A 622 -3.55 16.02 -8.98
N PRO A 623 -4.05 16.68 -10.05
CA PRO A 623 -5.13 16.15 -10.87
C PRO A 623 -4.68 14.90 -11.63
N GLU A 624 -5.59 13.95 -11.77
CA GLU A 624 -5.33 12.65 -12.38
C GLU A 624 -6.22 12.40 -13.61
N THR A 625 -5.68 11.66 -14.59
CA THR A 625 -6.45 11.06 -15.67
C THR A 625 -6.03 9.61 -15.87
N SER A 626 -6.98 8.67 -15.87
CA SER A 626 -6.68 7.24 -15.96
C SER A 626 -5.58 6.78 -14.98
N ALA A 627 -5.62 7.33 -13.75
CA ALA A 627 -4.63 7.14 -12.69
C ALA A 627 -3.20 7.61 -13.00
N PHE A 628 -3.01 8.51 -13.97
CA PHE A 628 -1.75 9.25 -14.17
C PHE A 628 -1.90 10.67 -13.66
N LEU A 629 -0.90 11.16 -12.95
CA LEU A 629 -0.84 12.58 -12.60
C LEU A 629 -0.57 13.41 -13.85
N VAL A 630 -1.30 14.51 -14.00
CA VAL A 630 -1.21 15.36 -15.20
C VAL A 630 -0.34 16.59 -14.93
N ASN A 631 -0.60 17.29 -13.83
CA ASN A 631 0.09 18.50 -13.42
C ASN A 631 -0.08 18.71 -11.90
N SER A 632 0.38 19.85 -11.40
CA SER A 632 0.09 20.33 -10.04
C SER A 632 -0.78 21.57 -10.11
N THR A 633 -1.67 21.73 -9.14
CA THR A 633 -2.48 22.95 -8.96
C THR A 633 -1.75 23.97 -8.08
N ASN A 634 -2.27 25.19 -8.03
CA ASN A 634 -1.82 26.21 -7.07
C ASN A 634 -2.67 26.23 -5.79
N THR A 635 -3.58 25.28 -5.60
CA THR A 635 -4.56 25.32 -4.50
C THR A 635 -3.88 25.38 -3.13
N VAL A 636 -2.90 24.51 -2.87
CA VAL A 636 -2.21 24.45 -1.56
C VAL A 636 -1.41 25.73 -1.32
N SER A 637 -0.59 26.15 -2.29
CA SER A 637 0.26 27.33 -2.16
C SER A 637 -0.57 28.61 -1.99
N ARG A 638 -1.73 28.69 -2.65
CA ARG A 638 -2.65 29.81 -2.52
C ARG A 638 -3.33 29.86 -1.16
N LEU A 639 -3.90 28.76 -0.67
CA LEU A 639 -4.50 28.72 0.68
C LEU A 639 -3.44 29.09 1.76
N GLN A 640 -2.22 28.58 1.60
CA GLN A 640 -1.12 28.86 2.52
C GLN A 640 -0.62 30.31 2.45
N SER A 641 -0.71 31.00 1.31
CA SER A 641 -0.32 32.42 1.20
C SER A 641 -1.21 33.33 2.07
N PHE A 642 -2.46 32.90 2.31
CA PHE A 642 -3.40 33.52 3.24
C PHE A 642 -3.27 33.03 4.69
N LYS A 643 -2.21 32.24 4.98
CA LYS A 643 -1.90 31.62 6.28
C LYS A 643 -2.95 30.62 6.75
N LEU A 644 -3.62 29.94 5.81
CA LEU A 644 -4.60 28.91 6.10
C LEU A 644 -3.94 27.52 6.00
N PRO A 645 -3.77 26.78 7.10
CA PRO A 645 -3.24 25.43 7.08
C PRO A 645 -4.12 24.51 6.21
N VAL A 646 -3.48 23.63 5.44
CA VAL A 646 -4.15 22.72 4.50
C VAL A 646 -3.93 21.27 4.91
N TYR A 647 -5.03 20.55 5.07
CA TYR A 647 -5.06 19.11 5.29
C TYR A 647 -5.58 18.42 4.02
N VAL A 648 -5.00 17.28 3.64
CA VAL A 648 -5.39 16.57 2.41
C VAL A 648 -5.96 15.19 2.73
N GLU A 649 -7.06 14.83 2.07
CA GLU A 649 -7.71 13.52 2.22
C GLU A 649 -7.97 12.81 0.88
N THR A 650 -8.09 11.48 0.83
CA THR A 650 -7.72 10.49 1.85
C THR A 650 -6.52 9.68 1.33
N PHE A 651 -5.54 9.42 2.20
CA PHE A 651 -4.38 8.57 1.89
C PHE A 651 -4.64 7.15 2.36
N SER A 652 -4.50 6.18 1.45
CA SER A 652 -4.81 4.77 1.67
C SER A 652 -3.67 3.88 1.15
N ASN A 653 -3.45 2.74 1.80
CA ASN A 653 -2.34 1.83 1.46
C ASN A 653 -2.66 0.95 0.24
N GLU A 654 -3.94 0.63 0.00
CA GLU A 654 -4.32 -0.24 -1.10
C GLU A 654 -3.82 0.33 -2.44
N PHE A 655 -3.04 -0.45 -3.20
CA PHE A 655 -2.31 0.03 -4.38
C PHE A 655 -3.18 0.69 -5.47
N VAL A 656 -4.46 0.33 -5.56
CA VAL A 656 -5.42 0.92 -6.50
C VAL A 656 -5.93 2.31 -6.10
N SER A 657 -5.58 2.79 -4.89
CA SER A 657 -5.95 4.10 -4.37
C SER A 657 -5.04 5.24 -4.84
N GLN A 658 -3.92 4.87 -5.47
CA GLN A 658 -2.81 5.75 -5.83
C GLN A 658 -2.68 5.84 -7.36
N ALA A 659 -2.19 6.98 -7.85
CA ALA A 659 -1.76 7.11 -9.23
C ALA A 659 -0.51 6.25 -9.53
N TRP A 660 -0.31 5.89 -10.80
CA TRP A 660 0.86 5.12 -11.27
C TRP A 660 2.19 5.80 -10.92
N ASP A 661 2.19 7.13 -10.88
CA ASP A 661 3.35 7.96 -10.55
C ASP A 661 3.89 7.69 -9.14
N TYR A 662 3.07 7.18 -8.21
CA TYR A 662 3.49 6.82 -6.85
C TYR A 662 3.98 5.38 -6.73
N TYR A 663 4.02 4.64 -7.84
CA TYR A 663 4.58 3.28 -7.91
C TYR A 663 3.91 2.28 -6.96
N SER A 664 2.63 2.48 -6.66
CA SER A 664 1.89 1.67 -5.68
C SER A 664 2.54 1.66 -4.27
N ASP A 665 3.31 2.69 -3.93
CA ASP A 665 3.90 2.87 -2.60
C ASP A 665 3.28 4.09 -1.89
N PRO A 666 2.53 3.87 -0.79
CA PRO A 666 1.91 4.98 -0.05
C PRO A 666 2.92 5.95 0.56
N SER A 667 4.16 5.52 0.85
CA SER A 667 5.20 6.40 1.37
C SER A 667 5.66 7.42 0.33
N ILE A 668 5.68 7.04 -0.96
CA ILE A 668 6.01 7.92 -2.08
C ILE A 668 4.88 8.92 -2.33
N GLU A 669 3.62 8.46 -2.25
CA GLU A 669 2.47 9.35 -2.28
C GLU A 669 2.58 10.39 -1.15
N ILE A 670 2.72 9.96 0.10
CA ILE A 670 2.84 10.87 1.25
C ILE A 670 4.02 11.84 1.07
N ASN A 671 5.18 11.38 0.60
CA ASN A 671 6.34 12.25 0.35
C ASN A 671 6.03 13.41 -0.59
N SER A 672 5.24 13.13 -1.63
CA SER A 672 4.91 14.09 -2.67
C SER A 672 4.03 15.23 -2.15
N PHE A 673 3.15 14.94 -1.18
CA PHE A 673 2.34 15.97 -0.51
C PHE A 673 3.08 16.66 0.64
N VAL A 674 3.85 15.90 1.43
CA VAL A 674 4.50 16.44 2.63
C VAL A 674 5.74 17.28 2.29
N ILE A 675 6.60 16.80 1.41
CA ILE A 675 7.81 17.53 1.00
C ILE A 675 7.57 18.33 -0.27
N GLY A 676 6.84 17.77 -1.24
CA GLY A 676 6.58 18.43 -2.52
C GLY A 676 5.70 19.67 -2.39
N THR A 677 4.54 19.56 -1.74
CA THR A 677 3.57 20.67 -1.61
C THR A 677 3.46 21.24 -0.20
N LYS A 678 4.14 20.65 0.78
CA LYS A 678 4.21 21.13 2.17
C LYS A 678 2.85 21.23 2.85
N VAL A 679 1.99 20.24 2.65
CA VAL A 679 0.70 20.17 3.35
C VAL A 679 0.91 20.09 4.86
N ASN A 680 0.01 20.71 5.62
CA ASN A 680 0.10 20.80 7.08
C ASN A 680 -0.39 19.52 7.77
N GLY A 681 -1.15 18.69 7.08
CA GLY A 681 -1.67 17.44 7.61
C GLY A 681 -2.16 16.50 6.52
N ILE A 682 -2.16 15.22 6.83
CA ILE A 682 -2.71 14.16 5.98
C ILE A 682 -3.81 13.44 6.75
N ILE A 683 -4.92 13.17 6.06
CA ILE A 683 -6.04 12.39 6.58
C ILE A 683 -5.95 10.99 5.98
N THR A 684 -5.80 9.97 6.84
CA THR A 684 -5.52 8.59 6.42
C THR A 684 -6.27 7.56 7.23
N ASP A 685 -6.64 6.47 6.58
CA ASP A 685 -7.16 5.25 7.20
C ASP A 685 -6.06 4.29 7.69
N PHE A 686 -4.78 4.56 7.37
CA PHE A 686 -3.60 3.81 7.84
C PHE A 686 -2.60 4.72 8.59
N PRO A 687 -2.91 5.13 9.83
CA PRO A 687 -2.05 6.05 10.59
C PRO A 687 -0.61 5.55 10.77
N LYS A 688 -0.40 4.23 10.85
CA LYS A 688 0.93 3.62 11.03
C LYS A 688 1.86 3.92 9.86
N THR A 689 1.37 3.86 8.63
CA THR A 689 2.14 4.19 7.42
C THR A 689 2.58 5.65 7.46
N ALA A 690 1.62 6.54 7.72
CA ALA A 690 1.84 7.98 7.80
C ALA A 690 2.80 8.39 8.92
N ASP A 691 2.67 7.78 10.10
CA ASP A 691 3.53 8.03 11.24
C ASP A 691 4.95 7.47 11.03
N ARG A 692 5.08 6.28 10.44
CA ARG A 692 6.40 5.74 10.04
C ARG A 692 7.08 6.67 9.03
N TYR A 693 6.35 7.11 8.00
CA TYR A 693 6.85 8.07 7.03
C TYR A 693 7.42 9.32 7.71
N ARG A 694 6.67 10.04 8.54
CA ARG A 694 7.18 11.31 9.11
C ARG A 694 8.33 11.15 10.10
N ARG A 695 8.60 9.94 10.60
CA ARG A 695 9.71 9.62 11.49
C ARG A 695 10.97 9.17 10.74
N ASN A 696 10.86 8.94 9.42
CA ASN A 696 11.96 8.45 8.60
C ASN A 696 13.15 9.41 8.60
N LEU A 697 14.37 8.86 8.71
CA LEU A 697 15.58 9.65 8.98
C LEU A 697 16.08 10.44 7.76
N CYS A 698 15.62 10.08 6.55
CA CYS A 698 15.93 10.80 5.32
C CYS A 698 15.38 12.25 5.32
N LEU A 699 14.29 12.53 6.05
CA LEU A 699 13.65 13.85 6.05
C LEU A 699 14.50 14.96 6.67
N LYS A 700 15.38 14.62 7.63
CA LYS A 700 16.11 15.61 8.44
C LYS A 700 17.31 16.24 7.72
N ASN A 701 17.94 15.48 6.82
CA ASN A 701 19.28 15.80 6.34
C ASN A 701 19.29 16.49 4.97
N GLY A 702 18.13 16.78 4.37
CA GLY A 702 18.07 17.23 2.98
C GLY A 702 18.74 16.26 2.00
N ASN A 703 19.02 15.02 2.45
CA ASN A 703 19.63 13.97 1.67
C ASN A 703 18.60 13.55 0.63
N LYS A 704 18.81 14.00 -0.60
CA LYS A 704 17.97 13.72 -1.77
C LYS A 704 18.23 12.29 -2.27
N ALA A 705 17.96 11.30 -1.41
CA ALA A 705 17.87 9.94 -1.90
C ALA A 705 16.83 9.93 -3.03
N PRO A 706 17.11 9.33 -4.21
CA PRO A 706 16.22 9.42 -5.35
C PRO A 706 14.77 9.04 -5.03
N TYR A 707 14.55 7.99 -4.22
CA TYR A 707 13.22 7.55 -3.79
C TYR A 707 12.48 8.50 -2.84
N MET A 708 13.18 9.43 -2.17
CA MET A 708 12.59 10.50 -1.34
C MET A 708 12.44 11.82 -2.10
N SER A 709 12.70 11.83 -3.41
CA SER A 709 12.37 12.99 -4.23
C SER A 709 10.85 13.02 -4.42
N PRO A 710 10.19 14.17 -4.20
CA PRO A 710 8.80 14.33 -4.60
C PRO A 710 8.63 13.97 -6.07
N ILE A 711 7.53 13.30 -6.41
CA ILE A 711 7.27 12.99 -7.82
C ILE A 711 7.16 14.28 -8.64
N GLU A 712 7.39 14.17 -9.95
CA GLU A 712 7.16 15.24 -10.89
C GLU A 712 5.85 14.96 -11.64
N PRO A 713 4.74 15.64 -11.29
CA PRO A 713 3.44 15.37 -11.91
C PRO A 713 3.50 15.53 -13.43
N GLY A 714 2.95 14.57 -14.17
CA GLY A 714 2.95 14.59 -15.63
C GLY A 714 4.18 13.94 -16.28
N LYS A 715 5.26 13.67 -15.53
CA LYS A 715 6.47 13.03 -16.08
C LYS A 715 6.15 11.66 -16.69
N LEU A 716 5.40 10.83 -15.97
CA LEU A 716 5.01 9.51 -16.45
C LEU A 716 3.97 9.60 -17.58
N PHE A 717 3.02 10.54 -17.48
CA PHE A 717 2.01 10.81 -18.51
C PHE A 717 2.65 11.19 -19.87
N GLN A 718 3.72 11.98 -19.85
CA GLN A 718 4.45 12.40 -21.06
C GLN A 718 5.20 11.24 -21.76
N GLN A 719 5.43 10.13 -21.06
CA GLN A 719 6.02 8.93 -21.66
C GLN A 719 5.01 8.10 -22.47
N ILE A 720 3.73 8.43 -22.44
CA ILE A 720 2.68 7.70 -23.17
C ILE A 720 2.68 8.13 -24.65
N SER A 721 2.72 7.16 -25.56
CA SER A 721 2.62 7.47 -26.99
C SER A 721 1.27 8.09 -27.37
N LYS A 722 1.27 8.93 -28.39
CA LYS A 722 0.09 9.71 -28.82
C LYS A 722 -1.17 8.87 -29.05
N LEU A 723 -1.04 7.63 -29.53
CA LEU A 723 -2.18 6.74 -29.81
C LEU A 723 -2.81 6.16 -28.52
N TYR A 724 -2.02 6.08 -27.44
CA TYR A 724 -2.46 5.52 -26.15
C TYR A 724 -2.82 6.61 -25.13
N LEU A 725 -2.52 7.87 -25.43
CA LEU A 725 -2.72 9.00 -24.54
C LEU A 725 -4.18 9.10 -24.07
N PRO A 726 -4.44 9.06 -22.76
CA PRO A 726 -5.77 9.28 -22.22
C PRO A 726 -6.31 10.67 -22.58
N THR A 727 -7.62 10.77 -22.75
CA THR A 727 -8.30 12.07 -22.82
C THR A 727 -8.14 12.82 -21.49
N LEU A 728 -7.82 14.10 -21.55
CA LEU A 728 -7.81 14.93 -20.35
C LEU A 728 -9.24 15.16 -19.84
N PRO A 729 -9.48 15.05 -18.53
CA PRO A 729 -10.77 15.43 -17.95
C PRO A 729 -11.00 16.95 -18.12
N PRO A 730 -12.26 17.42 -18.01
CA PRO A 730 -12.52 18.85 -17.91
C PRO A 730 -11.76 19.44 -16.71
N PRO A 731 -11.35 20.72 -16.79
CA PRO A 731 -10.65 21.35 -15.68
C PRO A 731 -11.53 21.34 -14.42
N LEU A 732 -10.91 21.07 -13.28
CA LEU A 732 -11.58 21.18 -11.98
C LEU A 732 -12.12 22.60 -11.76
N PRO A 733 -13.20 22.77 -10.98
CA PRO A 733 -13.73 24.09 -10.65
C PRO A 733 -12.74 24.94 -9.84
N VAL A 734 -12.99 26.25 -9.84
CA VAL A 734 -12.34 27.22 -8.95
C VAL A 734 -13.29 27.48 -7.79
N LEU A 735 -12.77 27.51 -6.57
CA LEU A 735 -13.57 27.82 -5.39
C LEU A 735 -13.88 29.33 -5.37
N ILE A 736 -15.15 29.69 -5.47
CA ILE A 736 -15.63 31.08 -5.50
C ILE A 736 -16.56 31.40 -4.32
N ASP A 737 -16.89 32.67 -4.11
CA ASP A 737 -17.66 33.17 -2.97
C ASP A 737 -19.02 32.45 -2.78
N SER A 738 -19.70 32.12 -3.89
CA SER A 738 -20.98 31.42 -3.84
C SER A 738 -20.86 29.97 -3.37
N ASN A 739 -19.66 29.36 -3.42
CA ASN A 739 -19.44 28.02 -2.89
C ASN A 739 -19.28 28.00 -1.37
N VAL A 740 -18.82 29.12 -0.78
CA VAL A 740 -18.55 29.22 0.67
C VAL A 740 -19.64 29.97 1.42
N THR A 741 -20.52 30.66 0.70
CA THR A 741 -21.65 31.40 1.24
C THR A 741 -22.89 30.51 1.35
N GLU A 742 -23.35 30.29 2.58
CA GLU A 742 -24.53 29.47 2.86
C GLU A 742 -25.59 30.22 3.65
N ALA A 743 -26.84 29.74 3.53
CA ALA A 743 -27.94 30.18 4.38
C ALA A 743 -27.69 29.81 5.86
N PRO A 744 -28.23 30.60 6.82
CA PRO A 744 -28.16 30.26 8.24
C PRO A 744 -28.78 28.89 8.53
N LEU A 745 -28.24 28.20 9.53
CA LEU A 745 -28.80 26.92 9.95
C LEU A 745 -30.24 27.09 10.48
N PRO A 746 -31.15 26.19 10.10
CA PRO A 746 -32.53 26.19 10.56
C PRO A 746 -32.60 25.90 12.07
N GLY A 747 -33.50 26.61 12.77
CA GLY A 747 -33.73 26.41 14.21
C GLY A 747 -34.47 25.11 14.52
N VAL A 748 -34.09 24.44 15.61
CA VAL A 748 -34.80 23.24 16.11
C VAL A 748 -35.82 23.65 17.16
N SER A 749 -37.06 23.18 17.02
CA SER A 749 -38.10 23.38 18.03
C SER A 749 -37.78 22.50 19.24
N GLY A 750 -37.39 23.13 20.36
CA GLY A 750 -36.74 22.48 21.50
C GLY A 750 -37.50 21.27 22.05
N ARG A 751 -36.79 20.14 22.19
CA ARG A 751 -37.21 19.01 23.02
C ARG A 751 -36.31 18.97 24.24
N VAL A 752 -36.83 19.42 25.38
CA VAL A 752 -36.17 19.26 26.69
C VAL A 752 -36.16 17.77 27.03
N PRO A 753 -35.02 17.17 27.43
CA PRO A 753 -35.00 15.80 27.95
C PRO A 753 -35.82 15.75 29.24
N THR A 754 -36.90 14.97 29.24
CA THR A 754 -37.71 14.75 30.44
C THR A 754 -36.92 13.91 31.45
N THR A 755 -36.45 14.57 32.50
CA THR A 755 -36.01 13.90 33.73
C THR A 755 -37.15 13.07 34.30
N ARG A 756 -36.88 11.78 34.48
CA ARG A 756 -37.76 10.78 35.07
C ARG A 756 -38.18 11.22 36.49
N ALA A 757 -39.46 11.54 36.68
CA ALA A 757 -40.07 11.67 38.00
C ALA A 757 -40.99 10.45 38.26
N ALA A 758 -40.93 9.92 39.49
CA ALA A 758 -41.63 8.74 39.98
C ALA A 758 -43.17 8.94 40.06
N PRO A 759 -43.98 7.87 40.22
CA PRO A 759 -45.38 7.86 39.84
C PRO A 759 -46.29 8.49 40.91
N GLY A 760 -47.15 9.41 40.46
CA GLY A 760 -48.23 10.02 41.24
C GLY A 760 -49.60 9.67 40.67
N VAL A 761 -50.55 9.44 41.58
CA VAL A 761 -51.85 8.80 41.41
C VAL A 761 -52.88 9.63 40.62
N GLY A 762 -53.50 8.99 39.62
CA GLY A 762 -54.94 8.98 39.30
C GLY A 762 -55.69 10.28 38.96
N ALA A 763 -56.27 10.35 37.74
CA ALA A 763 -57.66 10.80 37.52
C ALA A 763 -58.18 10.46 36.10
N VAL A 764 -59.12 9.52 36.06
CA VAL A 764 -60.39 9.44 35.29
C VAL A 764 -60.46 9.94 33.84
N ALA A 765 -60.84 9.01 32.95
CA ALA A 765 -61.24 9.20 31.55
C ALA A 765 -62.72 9.59 31.39
N PRO A 766 -63.10 10.31 30.33
CA PRO A 766 -64.47 10.32 29.81
C PRO A 766 -64.64 9.36 28.62
N ALA A 767 -65.78 8.67 28.60
CA ALA A 767 -66.23 7.68 27.63
C ALA A 767 -66.81 8.34 26.34
N PRO A 768 -67.08 7.55 25.27
CA PRO A 768 -67.21 8.02 23.89
C PRO A 768 -68.64 8.38 23.46
N MET A 769 -68.79 9.24 22.44
CA MET A 769 -70.07 9.45 21.74
C MET A 769 -69.99 9.01 20.28
N HIS A 770 -71.02 8.25 19.90
CA HIS A 770 -71.24 7.61 18.62
C HIS A 770 -71.72 8.57 17.51
N SER A 771 -71.40 8.15 16.28
CA SER A 771 -71.81 8.60 14.94
C SER A 771 -73.34 8.74 14.73
N PRO A 772 -73.78 9.34 13.59
CA PRO A 772 -74.26 8.44 12.54
C PRO A 772 -73.91 8.83 11.09
N TYR A 773 -73.77 7.78 10.29
CA TYR A 773 -73.74 7.68 8.83
C TYR A 773 -74.85 8.45 8.07
N ARG A 774 -74.54 8.96 6.87
CA ARG A 774 -75.42 8.81 5.70
C ARG A 774 -74.66 8.85 4.35
N LYS A 775 -75.16 8.02 3.45
CA LYS A 775 -74.68 7.64 2.11
C LYS A 775 -74.78 8.76 1.06
N SER A 776 -73.81 8.80 0.16
CA SER A 776 -73.96 8.73 -1.31
C SER A 776 -72.59 8.52 -1.95
#